data_AF-A0A4P9WYI8-F1
#
_entry.id   AF-A0A4P9WYI8-F1
#
_cell.length_a   1.000
_cell.length_b   1.000
_cell.length_c   1.000
_cell.angle_alpha   90.00
_cell.angle_beta   90.00
_cell.angle_gamma   90.00
#
_symmetry.space_group_name_H-M   'P 1'
#
loop_
_entity.id
_entity.type
_entity.pdbx_description
1 polymer ?
#
loop_
_entity_poly.entity_id
_entity_poly.type
_entity_poly.pdbx_seq_one_letter_code
_entity_poly.pdbx_strand_id
1 'polypeptide(L)'
;MVAAALSHPGGSGPTSGAATTRRWTAALPRLGTYALLVVALVVLLNAPWRWYNLHDATADAIVASSAAVGSGVVAPLAAAAAAAAAAPPYVRYRRPRLTDADADAEADAAADAARVPDAEADQIPAADSPDSDHHDATAARRPRILQSRSYPVSPLRHDRRLSPALRRPPSAAQHVMAARAPAAPPVMGDRHRDVNGTVLLVSLDGFRASYLERGITPRLNRMRREGLAAPRGMQPAFPSMTFPNHWTLVTGLYPESHGIVANRFRDTAPPFNNASFVYKDATTTQDARWWGGEPIWRTAARGGARAAVCLWPGSNAPVGGAHADAWVPFSPTLAPADKIQWALAQAVPSLFPDGAPLPLETRDAAGAPVAAHNATAPPARLLTLYFNDVDVAAHRHGTHANATNAAVAHLDGVVGALLDAFDAHAPHVNVVVVSDHGMADSSPDRLVSLAPWVDPADYTWTDNRPLFFLEPRRGREDAVRRGLAAGAATWGAHLRVFARGAGPDRFHYNGVPPSRVPTWVLIAAPEWSVVRHDGERPAPGEAYDPAGLHGHDNRHPSMRALFMARGPAIRPGGVIEAPPVVPVAVPVERPPANDNDASLANIEIYSFLAMLLNVPTAPNNATAAGQAAFADALYPPAPLPRVAA
;
A
#
# COMPACT_ATOMS: atom_id res chain seq x y z
N MET A 1 -29.67 -33.15 -21.62
CA MET A 1 -30.67 -34.05 -22.28
C MET A 1 -30.04 -35.43 -22.36
N VAL A 2 -30.66 -36.54 -21.95
CA VAL A 2 -31.98 -36.77 -21.28
C VAL A 2 -31.75 -37.70 -20.06
N ALA A 3 -32.70 -37.79 -19.14
CA ALA A 3 -32.59 -38.58 -17.91
C ALA A 3 -33.13 -40.02 -18.03
N ALA A 4 -32.67 -40.87 -17.10
CA ALA A 4 -33.37 -41.98 -16.43
C ALA A 4 -33.92 -43.21 -17.22
N ALA A 5 -33.76 -44.38 -16.58
CA ALA A 5 -34.50 -45.65 -16.74
C ALA A 5 -34.42 -46.35 -18.13
N LEU A 6 -34.16 -47.67 -18.21
CA LEU A 6 -34.98 -48.73 -17.63
C LEU A 6 -34.21 -50.03 -17.31
N SER A 7 -34.91 -51.01 -16.74
CA SER A 7 -34.37 -52.21 -16.09
C SER A 7 -34.14 -53.43 -17.01
N HIS A 8 -33.30 -54.35 -16.51
CA HIS A 8 -33.16 -55.78 -16.85
C HIS A 8 -34.50 -56.59 -16.93
N PRO A 9 -34.50 -57.89 -17.37
CA PRO A 9 -33.38 -58.77 -17.78
C PRO A 9 -33.59 -59.58 -19.10
N GLY A 10 -32.56 -60.37 -19.47
CA GLY A 10 -32.61 -61.44 -20.49
C GLY A 10 -31.36 -61.44 -21.40
N GLY A 11 -30.57 -62.50 -21.59
CA GLY A 11 -30.77 -63.92 -21.28
C GLY A 11 -31.54 -64.62 -22.41
N SER A 12 -30.93 -65.43 -23.30
CA SER A 12 -29.64 -66.15 -23.24
C SER A 12 -28.93 -66.25 -24.60
N GLY A 13 -27.68 -66.76 -24.61
CA GLY A 13 -27.03 -67.34 -25.81
C GLY A 13 -27.55 -68.75 -26.14
N PRO A 14 -26.81 -69.63 -26.86
CA PRO A 14 -25.33 -69.64 -27.02
C PRO A 14 -24.77 -70.07 -28.41
N THR A 15 -23.43 -70.16 -28.52
CA THR A 15 -22.62 -70.94 -29.53
C THR A 15 -22.74 -70.57 -31.02
N SER A 16 -21.76 -70.81 -31.91
CA SER A 16 -20.33 -71.23 -31.89
C SER A 16 -19.66 -70.73 -33.20
N GLY A 17 -18.36 -70.80 -33.47
CA GLY A 17 -17.17 -71.31 -32.75
C GLY A 17 -15.90 -70.55 -33.21
N ALA A 18 -14.72 -70.78 -32.59
CA ALA A 18 -13.64 -71.64 -33.12
C ALA A 18 -12.95 -71.10 -34.41
N ALA A 19 -11.61 -71.06 -34.58
CA ALA A 19 -10.45 -71.59 -33.84
C ALA A 19 -9.15 -71.01 -34.49
N THR A 20 -7.87 -71.11 -34.04
CA THR A 20 -7.10 -71.44 -32.80
C THR A 20 -5.61 -71.23 -33.13
N THR A 21 -4.58 -71.06 -32.27
CA THR A 21 -4.31 -70.62 -30.87
C THR A 21 -2.76 -70.56 -30.74
N ARG A 22 -2.17 -69.86 -29.74
CA ARG A 22 -0.99 -70.34 -28.97
C ARG A 22 -0.69 -69.53 -27.69
N ARG A 23 0.04 -70.18 -26.78
CA ARG A 23 0.33 -69.87 -25.35
C ARG A 23 1.29 -68.65 -25.21
N TRP A 24 1.43 -67.95 -24.07
CA TRP A 24 1.73 -68.46 -22.71
C TRP A 24 1.22 -67.61 -21.52
N THR A 25 1.39 -68.20 -20.32
CA THR A 25 1.21 -67.74 -18.92
C THR A 25 1.97 -66.44 -18.56
N ALA A 26 1.72 -65.71 -17.45
CA ALA A 26 0.91 -65.94 -16.23
C ALA A 26 0.23 -64.62 -15.74
N ALA A 27 -0.38 -64.60 -14.55
CA ALA A 27 -1.28 -63.52 -14.09
C ALA A 27 -0.85 -62.75 -12.83
N LEU A 28 -1.34 -61.49 -12.73
CA LEU A 28 -1.40 -60.59 -11.54
C LEU A 28 -0.03 -60.11 -10.98
N PRO A 29 0.11 -58.83 -10.53
CA PRO A 29 -0.92 -58.06 -9.82
C PRO A 29 -1.25 -56.66 -10.40
N ARG A 30 -2.52 -56.25 -10.33
CA ARG A 30 -2.98 -54.85 -10.57
C ARG A 30 -4.09 -54.36 -9.61
N LEU A 31 -4.33 -55.06 -8.49
CA LEU A 31 -5.38 -54.69 -7.52
C LEU A 31 -4.87 -53.89 -6.31
N GLY A 32 -3.57 -53.89 -6.01
CA GLY A 32 -3.03 -53.15 -4.86
C GLY A 32 -3.06 -51.63 -5.01
N THR A 33 -2.79 -51.12 -6.21
CA THR A 33 -2.61 -49.67 -6.46
C THR A 33 -3.90 -48.86 -6.28
N TYR A 34 -5.05 -49.41 -6.69
CA TYR A 34 -6.35 -48.73 -6.55
C TYR A 34 -6.83 -48.67 -5.10
N ALA A 35 -6.57 -49.69 -4.28
CA ALA A 35 -6.92 -49.68 -2.87
C ALA A 35 -6.16 -48.58 -2.10
N LEU A 36 -4.85 -48.44 -2.37
CA LEU A 36 -4.02 -47.39 -1.77
C LEU A 36 -4.48 -45.98 -2.16
N LEU A 37 -4.85 -45.74 -3.43
CA LEU A 37 -5.34 -44.44 -3.89
C LEU A 37 -6.69 -44.06 -3.23
N VAL A 38 -7.61 -45.00 -3.05
CA VAL A 38 -8.89 -44.72 -2.38
C VAL A 38 -8.69 -44.45 -0.88
N VAL A 39 -7.82 -45.21 -0.21
CA VAL A 39 -7.49 -44.95 1.21
C VAL A 39 -6.81 -43.59 1.39
N ALA A 40 -5.85 -43.24 0.53
CA ALA A 40 -5.19 -41.93 0.56
C ALA A 40 -6.19 -40.78 0.36
N LEU A 41 -7.14 -40.92 -0.58
CA LEU A 41 -8.17 -39.92 -0.83
C LEU A 41 -9.13 -39.76 0.36
N VAL A 42 -9.55 -40.85 1.00
CA VAL A 42 -10.41 -40.81 2.19
C VAL A 42 -9.69 -40.19 3.39
N VAL A 43 -8.39 -40.44 3.58
CA VAL A 43 -7.59 -39.80 4.64
C VAL A 43 -7.42 -38.29 4.38
N LEU A 44 -7.12 -37.89 3.14
CA LEU A 44 -6.97 -36.47 2.76
C LEU A 44 -8.27 -35.67 2.89
N LEU A 45 -9.44 -36.30 2.70
CA LEU A 45 -10.75 -35.63 2.79
C LEU A 45 -11.32 -35.56 4.22
N ASN A 46 -10.70 -36.20 5.22
CA ASN A 46 -11.20 -36.23 6.61
C ASN A 46 -10.19 -35.71 7.65
N ALA A 47 -9.03 -35.20 7.24
CA ALA A 47 -8.03 -34.64 8.15
C ALA A 47 -8.32 -33.15 8.46
N PRO A 48 -8.27 -32.72 9.74
CA PRO A 48 -8.36 -31.29 10.09
C PRO A 48 -7.05 -30.58 9.72
N TRP A 49 -7.16 -29.48 8.98
CA TRP A 49 -6.01 -28.81 8.35
C TRP A 49 -5.18 -28.01 9.36
N ARG A 50 -3.88 -28.32 9.45
CA ARG A 50 -2.83 -27.42 9.96
C ARG A 50 -1.74 -27.30 8.90
N TRP A 51 -1.31 -26.07 8.60
CA TRP A 51 -0.34 -25.77 7.55
C TRP A 51 1.08 -25.66 8.08
N TYR A 52 2.05 -26.34 7.44
CA TYR A 52 3.45 -25.95 7.41
C TYR A 52 4.16 -26.48 6.15
N ASN A 53 4.98 -25.60 5.54
CA ASN A 53 6.10 -25.85 4.62
C ASN A 53 6.02 -27.03 3.64
N LEU A 54 5.64 -26.75 2.38
CA LEU A 54 6.09 -27.50 1.20
C LEU A 54 6.66 -26.49 0.17
N HIS A 55 7.98 -26.43 0.01
CA HIS A 55 8.61 -25.50 -0.94
C HIS A 55 9.61 -26.14 -1.92
N ASP A 56 10.28 -27.23 -1.56
CA ASP A 56 11.34 -27.84 -2.39
C ASP A 56 10.86 -29.02 -3.26
N ALA A 57 9.80 -29.73 -2.85
CA ALA A 57 9.35 -30.96 -3.51
C ALA A 57 8.71 -30.76 -4.90
N THR A 58 8.42 -29.53 -5.31
CA THR A 58 7.78 -29.19 -6.59
C THR A 58 8.75 -28.77 -7.68
N ALA A 59 10.00 -28.39 -7.34
CA ALA A 59 10.98 -27.92 -8.31
C ALA A 59 11.43 -29.03 -9.28
N ASP A 60 11.87 -30.17 -8.75
CA ASP A 60 12.43 -31.27 -9.54
C ASP A 60 11.38 -31.94 -10.46
N ALA A 61 10.11 -31.97 -10.03
CA ALA A 61 9.00 -32.51 -10.84
C ALA A 61 8.72 -31.67 -12.10
N ILE A 62 8.94 -30.35 -12.03
CA ILE A 62 8.76 -29.43 -13.17
C ILE A 62 9.93 -29.57 -14.15
N VAL A 63 11.17 -29.67 -13.65
CA VAL A 63 12.37 -29.88 -14.49
C VAL A 63 12.28 -31.21 -15.26
N ALA A 64 11.83 -32.29 -14.63
CA ALA A 64 11.64 -33.58 -15.29
C ALA A 64 10.61 -33.56 -16.43
N SER A 65 9.64 -32.63 -16.38
CA SER A 65 8.53 -32.55 -17.34
C SER A 65 8.85 -31.73 -18.60
N SER A 66 9.87 -30.86 -18.57
CA SER A 66 10.20 -29.98 -19.70
C SER A 66 10.92 -30.66 -20.87
N ALA A 67 11.31 -31.94 -20.73
CA ALA A 67 12.14 -32.64 -21.71
C ALA A 67 11.36 -33.28 -22.88
N ALA A 68 10.02 -33.21 -22.90
CA ALA A 68 9.19 -34.15 -23.66
C ALA A 68 7.96 -33.59 -24.43
N VAL A 69 7.99 -32.34 -24.92
CA VAL A 69 7.19 -31.94 -26.11
C VAL A 69 8.03 -30.98 -26.96
N GLY A 70 8.12 -31.25 -28.27
CA GLY A 70 8.80 -30.35 -29.21
C GLY A 70 7.92 -30.01 -30.41
N SER A 71 7.75 -28.72 -30.70
CA SER A 71 7.84 -28.10 -32.04
C SER A 71 7.24 -26.68 -32.08
N GLY A 72 7.83 -25.81 -32.91
CA GLY A 72 7.12 -24.67 -33.52
C GLY A 72 7.01 -23.37 -32.73
N VAL A 73 7.70 -22.32 -33.22
CA VAL A 73 7.36 -20.89 -33.05
C VAL A 73 7.64 -20.23 -31.67
N VAL A 74 8.85 -20.44 -31.11
CA VAL A 74 9.51 -19.41 -30.27
C VAL A 74 10.99 -19.32 -30.65
N ALA A 75 11.35 -18.35 -31.50
CA ALA A 75 12.71 -18.22 -32.07
C ALA A 75 13.44 -16.88 -31.80
N PRO A 76 12.78 -15.71 -31.67
CA PRO A 76 13.50 -14.46 -31.41
C PRO A 76 13.86 -14.19 -29.94
N LEU A 77 13.09 -14.73 -28.98
CA LEU A 77 13.16 -14.33 -27.57
C LEU A 77 14.30 -14.99 -26.76
N ALA A 78 14.72 -16.20 -27.12
CA ALA A 78 15.78 -16.92 -26.39
C ALA A 78 17.16 -16.23 -26.48
N ALA A 79 17.42 -15.48 -27.56
CA ALA A 79 18.69 -14.79 -27.78
C ALA A 79 18.94 -13.66 -26.76
N ALA A 80 17.89 -12.97 -26.30
CA ALA A 80 18.01 -11.91 -25.30
C ALA A 80 18.41 -12.45 -23.93
N ALA A 81 17.87 -13.61 -23.52
CA ALA A 81 18.23 -14.27 -22.27
C ALA A 81 19.69 -14.77 -22.29
N ALA A 82 20.16 -15.31 -23.42
CA ALA A 82 21.54 -15.76 -23.57
C ALA A 82 22.57 -14.62 -23.47
N ALA A 83 22.25 -13.43 -24.01
CA ALA A 83 23.13 -12.26 -23.94
C ALA A 83 23.34 -11.74 -22.50
N ALA A 84 22.34 -11.87 -21.64
CA ALA A 84 22.43 -11.46 -20.23
C ALA A 84 23.39 -12.33 -19.39
N ALA A 85 23.72 -13.55 -19.84
CA ALA A 85 24.58 -14.49 -19.13
C ALA A 85 26.09 -14.32 -19.41
N ALA A 86 26.48 -13.36 -20.27
CA ALA A 86 27.81 -13.31 -20.89
C ALA A 86 28.73 -12.16 -20.40
N ALA A 87 28.62 -11.74 -19.14
CA ALA A 87 29.49 -10.73 -18.52
C ALA A 87 30.57 -11.36 -17.60
N PRO A 88 31.80 -10.80 -17.51
CA PRO A 88 32.93 -11.47 -16.86
C PRO A 88 32.86 -11.49 -15.32
N PRO A 89 33.47 -12.51 -14.66
CA PRO A 89 33.28 -12.78 -13.23
C PRO A 89 34.16 -11.94 -12.30
N TYR A 90 33.66 -11.63 -11.10
CA TYR A 90 34.45 -11.12 -9.98
C TYR A 90 34.41 -12.04 -8.76
N VAL A 91 35.60 -12.52 -8.37
CA VAL A 91 36.06 -13.02 -7.05
C VAL A 91 35.02 -13.68 -6.12
N ARG A 92 35.11 -15.01 -5.98
CA ARG A 92 34.51 -15.74 -4.84
C ARG A 92 35.27 -15.48 -3.54
N TYR A 93 34.58 -15.07 -2.48
CA TYR A 93 35.10 -15.16 -1.11
C TYR A 93 34.81 -16.56 -0.53
N ARG A 94 35.75 -17.16 0.22
CA ARG A 94 35.53 -18.43 0.92
C ARG A 94 34.80 -18.19 2.24
N ARG A 95 33.73 -18.95 2.52
CA ARG A 95 33.25 -19.16 3.91
C ARG A 95 34.23 -20.09 4.65
N PRO A 96 34.44 -19.91 5.97
CA PRO A 96 34.97 -20.96 6.84
C PRO A 96 34.05 -22.19 6.88
N ARG A 97 34.54 -23.31 7.41
CA ARG A 97 33.69 -24.44 7.81
C ARG A 97 33.06 -24.15 9.16
N LEU A 98 31.79 -24.52 9.32
CA LEU A 98 31.17 -24.74 10.62
C LEU A 98 31.71 -26.04 11.23
N THR A 99 31.46 -26.27 12.51
CA THR A 99 31.92 -27.44 13.27
C THR A 99 30.75 -28.28 13.76
N ASP A 100 30.99 -29.54 14.10
CA ASP A 100 29.90 -30.51 14.33
C ASP A 100 28.98 -30.12 15.53
N ALA A 101 29.46 -29.26 16.44
CA ALA A 101 28.66 -28.67 17.52
C ALA A 101 27.53 -27.72 17.04
N ASP A 102 27.59 -27.22 15.80
CA ASP A 102 26.54 -26.39 15.20
C ASP A 102 25.34 -27.23 14.70
N ALA A 103 25.50 -28.55 14.54
CA ALA A 103 24.47 -29.44 13.98
C ALA A 103 23.49 -29.96 15.05
N ASP A 104 23.97 -30.27 16.25
CA ASP A 104 23.12 -30.79 17.34
C ASP A 104 22.11 -29.72 17.84
N ALA A 105 22.44 -28.43 17.68
CA ALA A 105 21.57 -27.32 18.08
C ALA A 105 20.30 -27.16 17.22
N GLU A 106 20.31 -27.60 15.96
CA GLU A 106 19.10 -27.62 15.12
C GLU A 106 18.16 -28.79 15.46
N ALA A 107 18.66 -29.85 16.13
CA ALA A 107 17.87 -31.03 16.47
C ALA A 107 16.93 -30.78 17.66
N ASP A 108 17.44 -30.21 18.76
CA ASP A 108 16.63 -29.95 19.96
C ASP A 108 15.55 -28.87 19.73
N ALA A 109 15.83 -27.89 18.87
CA ALA A 109 14.88 -26.84 18.50
C ALA A 109 13.59 -27.37 17.84
N ALA A 110 13.62 -28.58 17.25
CA ALA A 110 12.46 -29.22 16.65
C ALA A 110 11.53 -29.94 17.65
N ALA A 111 11.99 -30.19 18.89
CA ALA A 111 11.28 -31.02 19.86
C ALA A 111 10.25 -30.25 20.71
N ASP A 112 10.54 -29.01 21.09
CA ASP A 112 9.75 -28.28 22.10
C ASP A 112 8.50 -27.57 21.52
N ALA A 113 8.37 -27.50 20.18
CA ALA A 113 7.23 -26.91 19.47
C ALA A 113 5.89 -27.68 19.63
N ALA A 114 5.86 -28.74 20.43
CA ALA A 114 4.76 -29.70 20.54
C ALA A 114 3.82 -29.50 21.75
N ARG A 115 3.95 -28.44 22.56
CA ARG A 115 3.13 -28.22 23.76
C ARG A 115 2.59 -26.79 23.94
N VAL A 116 1.33 -26.59 23.53
CA VAL A 116 0.44 -25.54 24.04
C VAL A 116 -0.96 -26.15 24.18
N PRO A 117 -1.63 -26.06 25.36
CA PRO A 117 -3.02 -26.47 25.53
C PRO A 117 -4.01 -25.34 25.22
N ASP A 118 -5.22 -25.69 24.81
CA ASP A 118 -6.32 -24.74 24.58
C ASP A 118 -6.91 -24.19 25.90
N ALA A 119 -7.38 -22.94 25.87
CA ALA A 119 -8.31 -22.33 26.83
C ALA A 119 -9.13 -21.30 26.04
N GLU A 120 -10.28 -21.70 25.50
CA GLU A 120 -11.61 -21.58 26.13
C GLU A 120 -12.23 -20.18 25.96
N ALA A 121 -13.42 -20.17 25.34
CA ALA A 121 -14.28 -19.00 25.23
C ALA A 121 -15.44 -19.18 26.21
N ASP A 122 -15.87 -18.12 26.90
CA ASP A 122 -17.07 -18.19 27.72
C ASP A 122 -17.91 -16.90 27.72
N GLN A 123 -19.09 -17.01 28.29
CA GLN A 123 -20.29 -16.28 27.88
C GLN A 123 -20.57 -15.03 28.73
N ILE A 124 -21.35 -14.10 28.16
CA ILE A 124 -21.81 -12.89 28.85
C ILE A 124 -23.22 -13.14 29.41
N PRO A 125 -23.43 -13.19 30.74
CA PRO A 125 -24.75 -13.13 31.34
C PRO A 125 -25.33 -11.71 31.25
N ALA A 126 -26.65 -11.60 31.12
CA ALA A 126 -27.35 -10.32 31.13
C ALA A 126 -27.29 -9.64 32.51
N ALA A 127 -27.43 -8.31 32.52
CA ALA A 127 -27.48 -7.51 33.74
C ALA A 127 -28.81 -6.77 33.85
N ASP A 128 -29.50 -6.95 34.98
CA ASP A 128 -30.73 -6.25 35.31
C ASP A 128 -30.49 -4.76 35.65
N SER A 129 -31.60 -4.03 35.69
CA SER A 129 -31.76 -2.67 36.24
C SER A 129 -32.82 -2.74 37.35
N PRO A 130 -33.03 -1.72 38.22
CA PRO A 130 -32.66 -0.31 38.03
C PRO A 130 -32.16 0.42 39.30
N ASP A 131 -32.04 1.76 39.19
CA ASP A 131 -32.31 2.80 40.22
C ASP A 131 -31.64 2.75 41.61
N SER A 132 -31.56 3.85 42.37
CA SER A 132 -31.42 5.28 42.03
C SER A 132 -30.89 6.04 43.27
N ASP A 133 -30.52 7.30 43.08
CA ASP A 133 -30.71 8.45 44.00
C ASP A 133 -29.49 9.40 44.17
N HIS A 134 -29.84 10.63 44.53
CA HIS A 134 -28.96 11.78 44.63
C HIS A 134 -28.15 11.80 45.94
N HIS A 135 -27.02 12.53 45.91
CA HIS A 135 -26.91 13.71 46.78
C HIS A 135 -26.00 14.78 46.17
N ASP A 136 -26.31 16.04 46.47
CA ASP A 136 -25.61 17.26 46.04
C ASP A 136 -25.07 17.99 47.30
N ALA A 137 -23.83 18.52 47.23
CA ALA A 137 -23.29 19.49 48.18
C ALA A 137 -21.92 20.09 47.77
N THR A 138 -21.95 21.14 46.94
CA THR A 138 -21.26 22.45 47.09
C THR A 138 -19.77 22.63 47.55
N ALA A 139 -19.23 23.82 47.21
CA ALA A 139 -18.22 24.60 47.97
C ALA A 139 -16.70 24.40 47.76
N ALA A 140 -16.23 24.78 46.57
CA ALA A 140 -15.19 25.81 46.34
C ALA A 140 -13.97 25.97 47.30
N ARG A 141 -12.75 25.87 46.73
CA ARG A 141 -11.58 26.72 47.08
C ARG A 141 -10.59 26.86 45.91
N ARG A 142 -10.32 28.09 45.45
CA ARG A 142 -9.12 28.44 44.66
C ARG A 142 -7.97 28.78 45.62
N PRO A 143 -6.70 28.66 45.19
CA PRO A 143 -5.92 29.89 45.10
C PRO A 143 -4.92 30.00 43.92
N ARG A 144 -4.77 31.25 43.47
CA ARG A 144 -3.57 31.92 42.92
C ARG A 144 -2.66 31.21 41.91
N ILE A 145 -2.74 31.76 40.70
CA ILE A 145 -1.65 31.93 39.72
C ILE A 145 -0.36 32.42 40.39
N LEU A 146 0.79 31.92 39.92
CA LEU A 146 2.11 32.55 40.04
C LEU A 146 2.71 32.67 38.63
N GLN A 147 3.26 33.83 38.28
CA GLN A 147 3.84 34.10 36.96
C GLN A 147 5.37 34.01 36.96
N SER A 148 5.89 33.72 35.76
CA SER A 148 7.21 34.13 35.24
C SER A 148 8.47 33.87 36.07
N ARG A 149 9.33 32.98 35.57
CA ARG A 149 10.77 33.25 35.48
C ARG A 149 11.32 32.85 34.11
N SER A 150 11.73 33.84 33.33
CA SER A 150 12.47 33.66 32.09
C SER A 150 13.95 33.42 32.41
N TYR A 151 14.62 32.54 31.65
CA TYR A 151 16.08 32.37 31.72
C TYR A 151 16.75 33.00 30.48
N PRO A 152 17.94 33.62 30.63
CA PRO A 152 18.53 34.46 29.60
C PRO A 152 19.30 33.68 28.53
N VAL A 153 19.30 34.23 27.30
CA VAL A 153 20.16 33.79 26.20
C VAL A 153 21.46 34.59 26.21
N SER A 154 22.61 33.90 26.21
CA SER A 154 23.94 34.53 26.12
C SER A 154 24.50 34.44 24.69
N PRO A 155 24.79 35.57 24.01
CA PRO A 155 25.36 35.56 22.67
C PRO A 155 26.90 35.59 22.69
N LEU A 156 27.56 34.64 22.01
CA LEU A 156 28.99 34.70 21.74
C LEU A 156 29.27 35.32 20.36
N ARG A 157 29.63 36.61 20.34
CA ARG A 157 30.30 37.25 19.20
C ARG A 157 31.79 36.97 19.25
N HIS A 158 32.41 36.69 18.11
CA HIS A 158 33.86 36.78 17.92
C HIS A 158 34.19 37.46 16.58
N ASP A 159 34.29 38.78 16.60
CA ASP A 159 34.92 39.56 15.53
C ASP A 159 36.44 39.43 15.60
N ARG A 160 37.09 38.98 14.52
CA ARG A 160 38.53 39.23 14.30
C ARG A 160 38.80 39.69 12.86
N ARG A 161 39.78 40.58 12.74
CA ARG A 161 39.96 41.45 11.56
C ARG A 161 40.79 40.80 10.45
N LEU A 162 40.56 41.29 9.23
CA LEU A 162 41.33 40.98 8.02
C LEU A 162 42.78 41.46 8.08
N SER A 163 43.67 40.77 7.38
CA SER A 163 44.74 41.35 6.54
C SER A 163 45.20 40.33 5.48
N PRO A 164 45.68 40.77 4.30
CA PRO A 164 45.71 39.91 3.11
C PRO A 164 47.11 39.32 2.77
N ALA A 165 47.11 38.18 2.06
CA ALA A 165 48.27 37.67 1.35
C ALA A 165 47.85 37.09 -0.02
N LEU A 166 48.56 37.47 -1.09
CA LEU A 166 48.24 37.02 -2.46
C LEU A 166 48.67 35.56 -2.69
N ARG A 167 47.85 34.80 -3.43
CA ARG A 167 48.30 33.73 -4.34
C ARG A 167 47.36 33.64 -5.53
N ARG A 168 47.92 33.55 -6.73
CA ARG A 168 47.18 33.48 -8.01
C ARG A 168 46.64 32.05 -8.23
N PRO A 169 45.45 31.87 -8.83
CA PRO A 169 45.07 30.59 -9.42
C PRO A 169 45.88 30.34 -10.71
N PRO A 170 46.17 29.07 -11.07
CA PRO A 170 46.70 28.72 -12.39
C PRO A 170 45.60 28.79 -13.45
N SER A 171 45.99 29.11 -14.69
CA SER A 171 45.07 29.19 -15.83
C SER A 171 44.70 27.81 -16.39
N ALA A 172 43.42 27.47 -16.41
CA ALA A 172 42.87 26.38 -17.22
C ALA A 172 42.35 26.93 -18.56
N ALA A 173 42.65 26.25 -19.68
CA ALA A 173 42.31 26.74 -21.01
C ALA A 173 40.81 26.61 -21.32
N GLN A 174 40.24 27.64 -21.94
CA GLN A 174 38.84 27.67 -22.37
C GLN A 174 38.61 26.78 -23.60
N HIS A 175 38.26 25.51 -23.39
CA HIS A 175 37.57 24.74 -24.43
C HIS A 175 36.11 25.16 -24.47
N VAL A 176 35.76 26.04 -25.41
CA VAL A 176 34.37 26.41 -25.69
C VAL A 176 33.69 25.25 -26.42
N MET A 177 33.21 24.27 -25.65
CA MET A 177 32.19 23.34 -26.12
C MET A 177 30.90 24.12 -26.29
N ALA A 178 30.56 24.46 -27.53
CA ALA A 178 29.31 25.13 -27.86
C ALA A 178 28.14 24.26 -27.39
N ALA A 179 27.39 24.75 -26.41
CA ALA A 179 26.21 24.05 -25.89
C ALA A 179 25.18 23.91 -27.02
N ARG A 180 25.06 22.70 -27.56
CA ARG A 180 24.09 22.37 -28.61
C ARG A 180 22.70 22.60 -28.01
N ALA A 181 21.97 23.58 -28.54
CA ALA A 181 20.63 23.90 -28.06
C ALA A 181 19.77 22.62 -28.02
N PRO A 182 18.88 22.46 -27.01
CA PRO A 182 18.00 21.30 -26.94
C PRO A 182 17.22 21.20 -28.26
N ALA A 183 17.21 20.02 -28.85
CA ALA A 183 16.46 19.78 -30.08
C ALA A 183 14.98 20.11 -29.82
N ALA A 184 14.36 20.86 -30.73
CA ALA A 184 12.93 21.12 -30.66
C ALA A 184 12.18 19.77 -30.58
N PRO A 185 11.14 19.65 -29.73
CA PRO A 185 10.37 18.42 -29.63
C PRO A 185 9.81 18.05 -31.02
N PRO A 186 9.74 16.75 -31.37
CA PRO A 186 9.23 16.33 -32.66
C PRO A 186 7.82 16.89 -32.85
N VAL A 187 7.56 17.50 -34.01
CA VAL A 187 6.25 18.08 -34.34
C VAL A 187 5.25 16.94 -34.46
N MET A 188 4.47 16.73 -33.39
CA MET A 188 3.45 15.69 -33.28
C MET A 188 2.40 15.87 -34.39
N GLY A 189 2.44 15.01 -35.40
CA GLY A 189 1.47 15.00 -36.49
C GLY A 189 0.07 14.62 -36.00
N ASP A 190 -0.96 15.10 -36.69
CA ASP A 190 -2.36 15.04 -36.23
C ASP A 190 -2.87 13.63 -35.86
N ARG A 191 -2.27 12.56 -36.40
CA ARG A 191 -2.62 11.16 -36.11
C ARG A 191 -2.39 10.73 -34.65
N HIS A 192 -1.75 11.55 -33.82
CA HIS A 192 -1.63 11.31 -32.37
C HIS A 192 -2.70 12.03 -31.53
N ARG A 193 -3.63 12.80 -32.13
CA ARG A 193 -4.63 13.58 -31.36
C ARG A 193 -5.84 12.78 -30.87
N ASP A 194 -6.10 11.59 -31.43
CA ASP A 194 -7.30 10.79 -31.11
C ASP A 194 -7.19 9.93 -29.83
N VAL A 195 -6.11 10.05 -29.05
CA VAL A 195 -6.03 9.46 -27.70
C VAL A 195 -5.92 10.55 -26.64
N ASN A 196 -7.07 11.14 -26.31
CA ASN A 196 -7.17 12.10 -25.20
C ASN A 196 -6.76 11.43 -23.88
N GLY A 197 -5.53 11.70 -23.42
CA GLY A 197 -5.12 11.57 -22.02
C GLY A 197 -5.38 10.21 -21.38
N THR A 198 -4.72 9.16 -21.86
CA THR A 198 -4.63 7.91 -21.09
C THR A 198 -3.68 8.10 -19.91
N VAL A 199 -4.03 7.56 -18.74
CA VAL A 199 -3.29 7.70 -17.48
C VAL A 199 -3.03 6.35 -16.85
N LEU A 200 -1.79 6.12 -16.42
CA LEU A 200 -1.37 4.98 -15.60
C LEU A 200 -0.89 5.49 -14.24
N LEU A 201 -1.66 5.22 -13.19
CA LEU A 201 -1.30 5.52 -11.80
C LEU A 201 -0.62 4.31 -11.15
N VAL A 202 0.57 4.50 -10.57
CA VAL A 202 1.36 3.43 -9.95
C VAL A 202 1.65 3.80 -8.50
N SER A 203 1.16 3.02 -7.55
CA SER A 203 1.50 3.19 -6.13
C SER A 203 2.57 2.20 -5.69
N LEU A 204 3.58 2.72 -4.97
CA LEU A 204 4.64 1.96 -4.31
C LEU A 204 4.46 2.12 -2.79
N ASP A 205 3.74 1.20 -2.16
CA ASP A 205 3.37 1.25 -0.73
C ASP A 205 4.60 1.46 0.18
N GLY A 206 4.47 2.34 1.18
CA GLY A 206 5.53 2.65 2.15
C GLY A 206 6.81 3.25 1.56
N PHE A 207 6.85 3.59 0.27
CA PHE A 207 8.03 4.15 -0.38
C PHE A 207 8.26 5.60 0.06
N ARG A 208 9.02 5.75 1.15
CA ARG A 208 9.48 7.04 1.68
C ARG A 208 10.32 7.80 0.66
N ALA A 209 10.04 9.09 0.47
CA ALA A 209 10.69 9.95 -0.52
C ALA A 209 12.23 9.89 -0.48
N SER A 210 12.83 9.92 0.71
CA SER A 210 14.30 9.90 0.89
C SER A 210 14.96 8.56 0.53
N TYR A 211 14.22 7.51 0.17
CA TYR A 211 14.80 6.30 -0.42
C TYR A 211 15.41 6.58 -1.82
N LEU A 212 14.97 7.64 -2.50
CA LEU A 212 15.57 8.13 -3.75
C LEU A 212 17.01 8.62 -3.57
N GLU A 213 17.41 9.03 -2.36
CA GLU A 213 18.72 9.63 -2.08
C GLU A 213 19.81 8.56 -1.87
N ARG A 214 19.43 7.28 -1.74
CA ARG A 214 20.32 6.15 -1.40
C ARG A 214 21.23 5.69 -2.56
N GLY A 215 21.12 6.28 -3.74
CA GLY A 215 21.91 5.91 -4.93
C GLY A 215 21.52 4.58 -5.61
N ILE A 216 20.61 3.81 -5.01
CA ILE A 216 20.16 2.48 -5.49
C ILE A 216 18.90 2.53 -6.39
N THR A 217 18.45 3.72 -6.77
CA THR A 217 17.21 3.96 -7.53
C THR A 217 17.46 4.76 -8.82
N PRO A 218 18.25 4.23 -9.79
CA PRO A 218 18.62 4.95 -11.00
C PRO A 218 17.45 5.24 -11.95
N ARG A 219 16.45 4.36 -12.09
CA ARG A 219 15.30 4.54 -13.01
C ARG A 219 14.31 5.57 -12.47
N LEU A 220 13.96 5.48 -11.18
CA LEU A 220 13.10 6.45 -10.49
C LEU A 220 13.78 7.82 -10.43
N ASN A 221 15.09 7.89 -10.12
CA ASN A 221 15.82 9.17 -10.20
C ASN A 221 15.95 9.72 -11.63
N ARG A 222 15.88 8.88 -12.67
CA ARG A 222 15.78 9.35 -14.06
C ARG A 222 14.43 10.00 -14.31
N MET A 223 13.33 9.32 -13.97
CA MET A 223 11.98 9.88 -14.04
C MET A 223 11.83 11.19 -13.25
N ARG A 224 12.44 11.28 -12.06
CA ARG A 224 12.46 12.48 -11.21
C ARG A 224 13.13 13.70 -11.85
N ARG A 225 14.07 13.51 -12.78
CA ARG A 225 14.78 14.58 -13.49
C ARG A 225 14.18 14.92 -14.84
N GLU A 226 13.55 13.95 -15.50
CA GLU A 226 13.05 14.08 -16.88
C GLU A 226 11.54 14.38 -16.92
N GLY A 227 10.77 14.02 -15.89
CA GLY A 227 9.35 14.34 -15.75
C GLY A 227 9.07 15.51 -14.78
N LEU A 228 7.84 15.55 -14.29
CA LEU A 228 7.38 16.37 -13.17
C LEU A 228 7.64 15.62 -11.85
N ALA A 229 8.11 16.29 -10.78
CA ALA A 229 8.30 15.65 -9.48
C ALA A 229 8.14 16.61 -8.29
N ALA A 230 7.79 16.05 -7.12
CA ALA A 230 7.83 16.76 -5.83
C ALA A 230 9.19 16.50 -5.15
N PRO A 231 10.19 17.40 -5.26
CA PRO A 231 11.58 17.09 -4.90
C PRO A 231 11.78 16.89 -3.40
N ARG A 232 10.94 17.51 -2.57
CA ARG A 232 10.92 17.35 -1.10
C ARG A 232 10.04 16.20 -0.60
N GLY A 233 9.43 15.43 -1.51
CA GLY A 233 8.38 14.46 -1.21
C GLY A 233 6.99 15.08 -1.12
N MET A 234 5.98 14.22 -1.19
CA MET A 234 4.56 14.53 -1.02
C MET A 234 4.14 14.32 0.44
N GLN A 235 3.33 15.21 1.01
CA GLN A 235 2.76 15.07 2.34
C GLN A 235 1.50 14.18 2.28
N PRO A 236 1.42 13.10 3.07
CA PRO A 236 0.19 12.34 3.22
C PRO A 236 -0.88 13.12 4.02
N ALA A 237 -2.11 12.63 3.97
CA ALA A 237 -3.16 12.96 4.92
C ALA A 237 -2.84 12.36 6.30
N PHE A 238 -3.57 12.79 7.34
CA PHE A 238 -3.49 12.15 8.66
C PHE A 238 -4.69 11.20 8.86
N PRO A 239 -4.48 9.98 9.38
CA PRO A 239 -3.20 9.35 9.70
C PRO A 239 -2.43 8.93 8.44
N SER A 240 -1.09 8.86 8.54
CA SER A 240 -0.19 8.44 7.45
C SER A 240 -0.17 6.91 7.25
N MET A 241 -1.35 6.33 7.06
CA MET A 241 -1.59 4.90 6.91
C MET A 241 -2.18 4.52 5.54
N THR A 242 -2.01 3.24 5.21
CA THR A 242 -2.18 2.67 3.88
C THR A 242 -3.53 2.94 3.24
N PHE A 243 -4.60 2.45 3.86
CA PHE A 243 -5.95 2.53 3.29
C PHE A 243 -6.51 3.95 3.29
N PRO A 244 -6.34 4.76 4.36
CA PRO A 244 -6.67 6.18 4.30
C PRO A 244 -6.00 6.91 3.13
N ASN A 245 -4.69 6.76 2.94
CA ASN A 245 -3.96 7.54 1.93
C ASN A 245 -4.13 7.02 0.50
N HIS A 246 -4.23 5.70 0.29
CA HIS A 246 -4.61 5.15 -1.01
C HIS A 246 -6.02 5.59 -1.44
N TRP A 247 -6.94 5.81 -0.50
CA TRP A 247 -8.27 6.33 -0.80
C TRP A 247 -8.27 7.86 -1.00
N THR A 248 -7.51 8.61 -0.19
CA THR A 248 -7.23 10.04 -0.41
C THR A 248 -6.71 10.30 -1.83
N LEU A 249 -5.70 9.53 -2.27
CA LEU A 249 -5.08 9.66 -3.60
C LEU A 249 -6.07 9.56 -4.77
N VAL A 250 -7.14 8.78 -4.62
CA VAL A 250 -8.13 8.53 -5.68
C VAL A 250 -9.47 9.25 -5.48
N THR A 251 -9.67 9.98 -4.38
CA THR A 251 -10.89 10.80 -4.14
C THR A 251 -10.61 12.28 -3.95
N GLY A 252 -9.37 12.65 -3.63
CA GLY A 252 -8.96 14.01 -3.28
C GLY A 252 -9.55 14.49 -1.95
N LEU A 253 -10.10 13.58 -1.15
CA LEU A 253 -10.75 13.88 0.13
C LEU A 253 -9.82 13.55 1.30
N TYR A 254 -9.98 14.26 2.41
CA TYR A 254 -9.37 13.88 3.69
C TYR A 254 -10.12 12.69 4.34
N PRO A 255 -9.46 11.93 5.25
CA PRO A 255 -10.08 10.83 5.98
C PRO A 255 -11.35 11.19 6.77
N GLU A 256 -11.49 12.42 7.25
CA GLU A 256 -12.74 12.90 7.87
C GLU A 256 -13.93 13.00 6.90
N SER A 257 -13.66 13.19 5.60
CA SER A 257 -14.68 13.30 4.55
C SER A 257 -14.94 11.98 3.83
N HIS A 258 -13.91 11.15 3.60
CA HIS A 258 -14.07 9.86 2.90
C HIS A 258 -14.29 8.64 3.81
N GLY A 259 -14.29 8.82 5.13
CA GLY A 259 -14.76 7.82 6.11
C GLY A 259 -13.81 6.65 6.39
N ILE A 260 -12.85 6.35 5.52
CA ILE A 260 -11.74 5.43 5.79
C ILE A 260 -10.70 6.12 6.68
N VAL A 261 -10.90 6.00 8.00
CA VAL A 261 -10.22 6.84 9.01
C VAL A 261 -8.95 6.21 9.59
N ALA A 262 -8.77 4.89 9.41
CA ALA A 262 -7.61 4.13 9.84
C ALA A 262 -7.50 2.81 9.06
N ASN A 263 -6.39 2.08 9.23
CA ASN A 263 -6.26 0.71 8.75
C ASN A 263 -7.16 -0.26 9.54
N ARG A 264 -7.44 0.02 10.83
CA ARG A 264 -8.48 -0.66 11.63
C ARG A 264 -9.35 0.33 12.40
N PHE A 265 -10.67 0.21 12.28
CA PHE A 265 -11.63 0.98 13.08
C PHE A 265 -12.98 0.25 13.20
N ARG A 266 -13.91 0.85 13.93
CA ARG A 266 -15.27 0.34 14.13
C ARG A 266 -16.26 1.49 13.98
N ASP A 267 -17.44 1.24 13.44
CA ASP A 267 -18.52 2.24 13.40
C ASP A 267 -19.68 1.78 14.27
N THR A 268 -19.91 2.47 15.38
CA THR A 268 -20.97 2.13 16.35
C THR A 268 -22.37 2.56 15.88
N ALA A 269 -22.48 3.40 14.85
CA ALA A 269 -23.75 3.93 14.37
C ALA A 269 -24.39 3.04 13.28
N PRO A 270 -25.72 3.16 13.05
CA PRO A 270 -26.34 2.67 11.82
C PRO A 270 -25.69 3.33 10.59
N PRO A 271 -25.50 2.60 9.47
CA PRO A 271 -25.99 1.25 9.20
C PRO A 271 -25.01 0.12 9.58
N PHE A 272 -23.93 0.42 10.32
CA PHE A 272 -22.88 -0.53 10.67
C PHE A 272 -23.13 -1.27 11.97
N ASN A 273 -23.81 -0.62 12.94
CA ASN A 273 -24.27 -1.22 14.18
C ASN A 273 -23.16 -1.99 14.92
N ASN A 274 -22.02 -1.32 15.17
CA ASN A 274 -20.83 -1.87 15.85
C ASN A 274 -19.99 -2.85 14.99
N ALA A 275 -20.24 -2.96 13.68
CA ALA A 275 -19.34 -3.63 12.73
C ALA A 275 -17.97 -2.94 12.63
N SER A 276 -16.94 -3.73 12.32
CA SER A 276 -15.54 -3.27 12.27
C SER A 276 -14.96 -3.34 10.86
N PHE A 277 -14.13 -2.36 10.50
CA PHE A 277 -13.36 -2.31 9.26
C PHE A 277 -11.93 -2.80 9.53
N VAL A 278 -11.45 -3.76 8.75
CA VAL A 278 -10.10 -4.33 8.89
C VAL A 278 -9.47 -4.47 7.51
N TYR A 279 -8.45 -3.67 7.20
CA TYR A 279 -7.88 -3.58 5.85
C TYR A 279 -7.39 -4.92 5.24
N LYS A 280 -6.97 -5.87 6.08
CA LYS A 280 -6.53 -7.22 5.69
C LYS A 280 -7.67 -8.24 5.55
N ASP A 281 -8.91 -7.86 5.82
CA ASP A 281 -10.10 -8.70 5.68
C ASP A 281 -10.96 -8.22 4.50
N ALA A 282 -10.90 -8.98 3.40
CA ALA A 282 -11.68 -8.74 2.19
C ALA A 282 -13.21 -8.69 2.46
N THR A 283 -13.70 -9.40 3.47
CA THR A 283 -15.13 -9.43 3.80
C THR A 283 -15.63 -8.11 4.38
N THR A 284 -14.76 -7.36 5.06
CA THR A 284 -15.07 -6.02 5.58
C THR A 284 -14.81 -4.94 4.53
N THR A 285 -13.73 -5.05 3.74
CA THR A 285 -13.33 -4.01 2.79
C THR A 285 -14.21 -3.96 1.55
N GLN A 286 -14.86 -5.05 1.15
CA GLN A 286 -15.80 -5.07 0.02
C GLN A 286 -17.13 -4.33 0.28
N ASP A 287 -17.48 -4.02 1.54
CA ASP A 287 -18.72 -3.32 1.86
C ASP A 287 -18.61 -1.84 1.48
N ALA A 288 -19.22 -1.49 0.33
CA ALA A 288 -19.21 -0.15 -0.25
C ALA A 288 -19.68 0.96 0.70
N ARG A 289 -20.43 0.66 1.77
CA ARG A 289 -20.89 1.66 2.76
C ARG A 289 -19.74 2.32 3.51
N TRP A 290 -18.60 1.65 3.68
CA TRP A 290 -17.44 2.21 4.39
C TRP A 290 -16.81 3.41 3.67
N TRP A 291 -16.90 3.43 2.35
CA TRP A 291 -16.09 4.22 1.43
C TRP A 291 -16.85 5.45 0.93
N GLY A 292 -16.55 6.62 1.51
CA GLY A 292 -17.10 7.90 1.06
C GLY A 292 -16.37 8.47 -0.16
N GLY A 293 -17.04 9.37 -0.88
CA GLY A 293 -16.50 10.06 -2.06
C GLY A 293 -16.71 9.31 -3.39
N GLU A 294 -16.29 9.94 -4.49
CA GLU A 294 -16.25 9.32 -5.82
C GLU A 294 -14.79 8.99 -6.17
N PRO A 295 -14.38 7.71 -6.23
CA PRO A 295 -13.02 7.36 -6.61
C PRO A 295 -12.79 7.57 -8.11
N ILE A 296 -11.54 7.85 -8.50
CA ILE A 296 -11.17 8.30 -9.86
C ILE A 296 -11.61 7.36 -10.99
N TRP A 297 -11.78 6.06 -10.75
CA TRP A 297 -12.37 5.15 -11.75
C TRP A 297 -13.87 5.37 -12.00
N ARG A 298 -14.62 5.81 -10.99
CA ARG A 298 -16.02 6.25 -11.15
C ARG A 298 -16.11 7.61 -11.83
N THR A 299 -15.19 8.53 -11.51
CA THR A 299 -15.03 9.81 -12.22
C THR A 299 -14.70 9.60 -13.71
N ALA A 300 -13.80 8.66 -14.01
CA ALA A 300 -13.46 8.26 -15.37
C ALA A 300 -14.68 7.69 -16.10
N ALA A 301 -15.36 6.69 -15.52
CA ALA A 301 -16.56 6.10 -16.11
C ALA A 301 -17.69 7.12 -16.37
N ARG A 302 -17.92 8.06 -15.42
CA ARG A 302 -18.85 9.19 -15.59
C ARG A 302 -18.46 10.14 -16.73
N GLY A 303 -17.16 10.24 -17.03
CA GLY A 303 -16.62 10.93 -18.20
C GLY A 303 -16.52 10.09 -19.49
N GLY A 304 -17.12 8.90 -19.52
CA GLY A 304 -17.04 7.98 -20.67
C GLY A 304 -15.67 7.35 -20.88
N ALA A 305 -14.80 7.37 -19.87
CA ALA A 305 -13.44 6.84 -19.91
C ALA A 305 -13.38 5.49 -19.17
N ARG A 306 -13.11 4.41 -19.92
CA ARG A 306 -12.95 3.06 -19.36
C ARG A 306 -11.79 3.00 -18.36
N ALA A 307 -12.01 2.36 -17.21
CA ALA A 307 -11.05 2.23 -16.13
C ALA A 307 -10.64 0.77 -15.85
N ALA A 308 -9.35 0.54 -15.62
CA ALA A 308 -8.76 -0.75 -15.27
C ALA A 308 -7.95 -0.65 -13.96
N VAL A 309 -8.36 -1.34 -12.89
CA VAL A 309 -7.85 -1.12 -11.53
C VAL A 309 -7.21 -2.39 -10.94
N CYS A 310 -5.88 -2.44 -10.85
CA CYS A 310 -5.14 -3.60 -10.35
C CYS A 310 -4.75 -3.41 -8.86
N LEU A 311 -5.32 -4.23 -7.97
CA LEU A 311 -4.96 -4.36 -6.55
C LEU A 311 -5.10 -3.08 -5.69
N TRP A 312 -5.71 -2.00 -6.18
CA TRP A 312 -5.79 -0.74 -5.44
C TRP A 312 -6.69 -0.85 -4.19
N PRO A 313 -6.29 -0.37 -3.00
CA PRO A 313 -7.15 -0.41 -1.81
C PRO A 313 -8.55 0.19 -2.03
N GLY A 314 -9.58 -0.60 -1.78
CA GLY A 314 -10.98 -0.23 -2.00
C GLY A 314 -11.53 -0.50 -3.41
N SER A 315 -10.72 -1.00 -4.35
CA SER A 315 -11.21 -1.38 -5.69
C SER A 315 -12.15 -2.58 -5.69
N ASN A 316 -12.12 -3.38 -4.61
CA ASN A 316 -12.99 -4.52 -4.35
C ASN A 316 -14.35 -4.13 -3.74
N ALA A 317 -14.64 -2.84 -3.59
CA ALA A 317 -15.94 -2.33 -3.15
C ALA A 317 -16.69 -1.70 -4.33
N PRO A 318 -17.99 -2.01 -4.55
CA PRO A 318 -18.79 -1.42 -5.62
C PRO A 318 -19.26 0.01 -5.26
N VAL A 319 -18.32 0.92 -5.01
CA VAL A 319 -18.60 2.31 -4.64
C VAL A 319 -19.35 3.04 -5.76
N GLY A 320 -20.48 3.64 -5.44
CA GLY A 320 -21.42 4.17 -6.45
C GLY A 320 -22.17 3.07 -7.22
N GLY A 321 -22.28 1.86 -6.67
CA GLY A 321 -23.10 0.75 -7.19
C GLY A 321 -22.41 -0.21 -8.17
N ALA A 322 -21.12 -0.02 -8.46
CA ALA A 322 -20.33 -0.88 -9.35
C ALA A 322 -18.82 -0.62 -9.16
N HIS A 323 -17.98 -1.57 -9.59
CA HIS A 323 -16.51 -1.48 -9.59
C HIS A 323 -15.98 -0.68 -10.80
N ALA A 324 -14.70 -0.79 -11.12
CA ALA A 324 -14.14 -0.36 -12.41
C ALA A 324 -14.48 -1.38 -13.53
N ASP A 325 -14.39 -0.97 -14.80
CA ASP A 325 -14.76 -1.81 -15.96
C ASP A 325 -13.94 -3.10 -16.07
N ALA A 326 -12.70 -3.08 -15.58
CA ALA A 326 -11.95 -4.27 -15.21
C ALA A 326 -11.19 -4.00 -13.90
N TRP A 327 -11.14 -4.97 -13.01
CA TRP A 327 -10.33 -4.89 -11.79
C TRP A 327 -9.77 -6.25 -11.39
N VAL A 328 -8.71 -6.24 -10.58
CA VAL A 328 -8.07 -7.45 -10.04
C VAL A 328 -8.09 -7.35 -8.51
N PRO A 329 -8.66 -8.34 -7.78
CA PRO A 329 -8.64 -8.37 -6.33
C PRO A 329 -7.23 -8.31 -5.75
N PHE A 330 -7.11 -7.88 -4.49
CA PHE A 330 -5.82 -7.89 -3.79
C PHE A 330 -5.25 -9.32 -3.70
N SER A 331 -4.03 -9.51 -4.21
CA SER A 331 -3.24 -10.72 -4.01
C SER A 331 -1.80 -10.35 -3.63
N PRO A 332 -1.29 -10.81 -2.47
CA PRO A 332 0.06 -10.50 -2.01
C PRO A 332 1.15 -11.32 -2.72
N THR A 333 0.78 -12.27 -3.59
CA THR A 333 1.70 -13.17 -4.30
C THR A 333 1.80 -12.90 -5.80
N LEU A 334 1.01 -11.96 -6.34
CA LEU A 334 1.00 -11.67 -7.78
C LEU A 334 2.31 -10.99 -8.22
N ALA A 335 2.99 -11.58 -9.20
CA ALA A 335 4.31 -11.13 -9.62
C ALA A 335 4.28 -9.75 -10.33
N PRO A 336 5.32 -8.91 -10.16
CA PRO A 336 5.40 -7.62 -10.84
C PRO A 336 5.28 -7.67 -12.37
N ALA A 337 5.81 -8.71 -13.01
CA ALA A 337 5.73 -8.88 -14.45
C ALA A 337 4.28 -9.08 -14.94
N ASP A 338 3.47 -9.84 -14.21
CA ASP A 338 2.08 -10.12 -14.54
C ASP A 338 1.23 -8.84 -14.45
N LYS A 339 1.46 -8.03 -13.41
CA LYS A 339 0.86 -6.68 -13.25
C LYS A 339 1.17 -5.78 -14.44
N ILE A 340 2.42 -5.78 -14.92
CA ILE A 340 2.86 -5.00 -16.09
C ILE A 340 2.19 -5.49 -17.38
N GLN A 341 2.18 -6.80 -17.61
CA GLN A 341 1.54 -7.39 -18.80
C GLN A 341 0.04 -7.12 -18.83
N TRP A 342 -0.65 -7.25 -17.70
CA TRP A 342 -2.07 -6.92 -17.58
C TRP A 342 -2.34 -5.44 -17.87
N ALA A 343 -1.56 -4.51 -17.31
CA ALA A 343 -1.71 -3.09 -17.62
C ALA A 343 -1.51 -2.79 -19.11
N LEU A 344 -0.53 -3.43 -19.77
CA LEU A 344 -0.36 -3.31 -21.22
C LEU A 344 -1.53 -3.90 -22.00
N ALA A 345 -2.09 -5.04 -21.56
CA ALA A 345 -3.25 -5.67 -22.19
C ALA A 345 -4.55 -4.87 -21.99
N GLN A 346 -4.65 -4.06 -20.95
CA GLN A 346 -5.76 -3.12 -20.74
C GLN A 346 -5.56 -1.79 -21.50
N ALA A 347 -4.31 -1.32 -21.65
CA ALA A 347 -3.98 -0.08 -22.36
C ALA A 347 -3.94 -0.25 -23.89
N VAL A 348 -3.48 -1.40 -24.40
CA VAL A 348 -3.40 -1.71 -25.84
C VAL A 348 -3.83 -3.17 -26.08
N PRO A 349 -5.15 -3.47 -26.02
CA PRO A 349 -5.64 -4.85 -26.05
C PRO A 349 -5.25 -5.64 -27.32
N SER A 350 -5.06 -4.95 -28.44
CA SER A 350 -4.64 -5.54 -29.72
C SER A 350 -3.23 -6.15 -29.73
N LEU A 351 -2.41 -5.94 -28.69
CA LEU A 351 -1.12 -6.63 -28.51
C LEU A 351 -1.26 -8.05 -27.94
N PHE A 352 -2.41 -8.40 -27.38
CA PHE A 352 -2.65 -9.65 -26.67
C PHE A 352 -3.79 -10.43 -27.35
N PRO A 353 -3.50 -11.46 -28.16
CA PRO A 353 -4.52 -12.27 -28.80
C PRO A 353 -5.47 -12.90 -27.78
N ASP A 354 -6.76 -13.03 -28.11
CA ASP A 354 -7.74 -13.63 -27.21
C ASP A 354 -7.32 -15.05 -26.79
N GLY A 355 -7.41 -15.33 -25.48
CA GLY A 355 -6.95 -16.58 -24.89
C GLY A 355 -5.45 -16.65 -24.56
N ALA A 356 -4.66 -15.59 -24.79
CA ALA A 356 -3.30 -15.50 -24.23
C ALA A 356 -3.33 -15.61 -22.70
N PRO A 357 -2.52 -16.49 -22.07
CA PRO A 357 -2.60 -16.74 -20.64
C PRO A 357 -1.95 -15.60 -19.82
N LEU A 358 -2.78 -14.81 -19.12
CA LEU A 358 -2.36 -13.88 -18.08
C LEU A 358 -2.88 -14.39 -16.72
N PRO A 359 -2.04 -14.60 -15.69
CA PRO A 359 -2.41 -15.27 -14.44
C PRO A 359 -3.12 -14.36 -13.42
N LEU A 360 -3.98 -13.44 -13.89
CA LEU A 360 -4.71 -12.50 -13.02
C LEU A 360 -6.20 -12.80 -13.02
N GLU A 361 -6.75 -13.03 -11.82
CA GLU A 361 -8.20 -13.08 -11.60
C GLU A 361 -8.81 -11.71 -11.87
N THR A 362 -9.24 -11.47 -13.10
CA THR A 362 -9.85 -10.21 -13.52
C THR A 362 -11.36 -10.30 -13.38
N ARG A 363 -11.98 -9.23 -12.90
CA ARG A 363 -13.41 -9.08 -12.69
C ARG A 363 -13.95 -7.84 -13.39
N ASP A 364 -15.21 -7.88 -13.78
CA ASP A 364 -15.91 -6.76 -14.41
C ASP A 364 -16.51 -5.77 -13.39
N ALA A 365 -17.21 -4.75 -13.88
CA ALA A 365 -17.90 -3.75 -13.05
C ALA A 365 -18.96 -4.36 -12.10
N ALA A 366 -19.57 -5.49 -12.47
CA ALA A 366 -20.51 -6.24 -11.62
C ALA A 366 -19.80 -7.15 -10.59
N GLY A 367 -18.48 -7.33 -10.72
CA GLY A 367 -17.66 -8.20 -9.88
C GLY A 367 -17.60 -9.65 -10.37
N ALA A 368 -18.15 -9.96 -11.55
CA ALA A 368 -18.10 -11.29 -12.13
C ALA A 368 -16.70 -11.58 -12.71
N PRO A 369 -16.14 -12.80 -12.54
CA PRO A 369 -14.87 -13.19 -13.17
C PRO A 369 -14.97 -13.15 -14.70
N VAL A 370 -13.97 -12.56 -15.34
CA VAL A 370 -13.85 -12.42 -16.80
C VAL A 370 -12.44 -12.77 -17.28
N ALA A 371 -12.25 -12.88 -18.59
CA ALA A 371 -10.92 -13.01 -19.17
C ALA A 371 -10.04 -11.81 -18.80
N ALA A 372 -8.75 -12.05 -18.55
CA ALA A 372 -7.81 -11.04 -18.10
C ALA A 372 -7.59 -9.89 -19.11
N HIS A 373 -7.89 -10.15 -20.38
CA HIS A 373 -7.95 -9.20 -21.48
C HIS A 373 -8.98 -9.68 -22.52
N ASN A 374 -9.29 -8.80 -23.47
CA ASN A 374 -10.09 -9.09 -24.66
C ASN A 374 -9.55 -8.18 -25.78
N ALA A 375 -9.03 -8.77 -26.86
CA ALA A 375 -8.35 -8.07 -27.94
C ALA A 375 -9.24 -7.06 -28.69
N THR A 376 -10.57 -7.20 -28.57
CA THR A 376 -11.59 -6.33 -29.18
C THR A 376 -12.16 -5.28 -28.23
N ALA A 377 -11.78 -5.30 -26.95
CA ALA A 377 -12.27 -4.33 -25.97
C ALA A 377 -11.71 -2.92 -26.23
N PRO A 378 -12.45 -1.84 -25.91
CA PRO A 378 -11.89 -0.50 -25.89
C PRO A 378 -10.70 -0.39 -24.92
N PRO A 379 -9.61 0.32 -25.30
CA PRO A 379 -8.52 0.66 -24.40
C PRO A 379 -9.01 1.32 -23.10
N ALA A 380 -8.41 0.93 -21.98
CA ALA A 380 -8.57 1.64 -20.72
C ALA A 380 -7.88 3.02 -20.83
N ARG A 381 -8.63 4.09 -20.50
CA ARG A 381 -8.09 5.46 -20.41
C ARG A 381 -7.58 5.78 -19.01
N LEU A 382 -8.08 5.11 -17.98
CA LEU A 382 -7.46 5.06 -16.65
C LEU A 382 -6.95 3.64 -16.38
N LEU A 383 -5.71 3.53 -15.92
CA LEU A 383 -5.12 2.31 -15.38
C LEU A 383 -4.55 2.59 -13.98
N THR A 384 -4.66 1.64 -13.05
CA THR A 384 -3.95 1.70 -11.77
C THR A 384 -3.18 0.41 -11.47
N LEU A 385 -2.01 0.54 -10.87
CA LEU A 385 -1.17 -0.56 -10.36
C LEU A 385 -0.75 -0.29 -8.91
N TYR A 386 -0.58 -1.36 -8.14
CA TYR A 386 -0.18 -1.32 -6.74
C TYR A 386 0.93 -2.37 -6.42
N PHE A 387 1.93 -1.94 -5.67
CA PHE A 387 3.11 -2.73 -5.26
C PHE A 387 3.39 -2.48 -3.77
N ASN A 388 3.61 -3.56 -3.00
CA ASN A 388 3.73 -3.52 -1.54
C ASN A 388 5.09 -3.99 -0.99
N ASP A 389 6.04 -4.24 -1.89
CA ASP A 389 7.32 -4.90 -1.65
C ASP A 389 8.20 -4.13 -0.65
N VAL A 390 8.17 -2.78 -0.72
CA VAL A 390 8.99 -1.88 0.10
C VAL A 390 8.40 -1.67 1.49
N ASP A 391 7.08 -1.48 1.60
CA ASP A 391 6.36 -1.49 2.89
C ASP A 391 6.62 -2.78 3.68
N VAL A 392 6.36 -3.94 3.06
CA VAL A 392 6.53 -5.26 3.70
C VAL A 392 7.97 -5.50 4.13
N ALA A 393 8.97 -5.10 3.31
CA ALA A 393 10.37 -5.22 3.69
C ALA A 393 10.75 -4.28 4.84
N ALA A 394 10.27 -3.02 4.81
CA ALA A 394 10.58 -2.03 5.84
C ALA A 394 9.91 -2.38 7.18
N HIS A 395 8.67 -2.87 7.19
CA HIS A 395 8.03 -3.40 8.40
C HIS A 395 8.82 -4.56 9.00
N ARG A 396 9.24 -5.56 8.20
CA ARG A 396 9.94 -6.75 8.70
C ARG A 396 11.38 -6.52 9.15
N HIS A 397 12.06 -5.50 8.59
CA HIS A 397 13.51 -5.37 8.73
C HIS A 397 14.01 -3.96 9.11
N GLY A 398 13.12 -2.98 9.20
CA GLY A 398 13.48 -1.57 9.37
C GLY A 398 13.82 -0.88 8.05
N THR A 399 13.68 0.44 8.02
CA THR A 399 13.79 1.26 6.81
C THR A 399 15.18 1.24 6.18
N HIS A 400 16.24 1.07 6.97
CA HIS A 400 17.63 1.15 6.49
C HIS A 400 18.30 -0.20 6.19
N ALA A 401 17.63 -1.33 6.48
CA ALA A 401 18.22 -2.67 6.33
C ALA A 401 18.48 -3.10 4.88
N ASN A 402 19.39 -4.07 4.70
CA ASN A 402 19.78 -4.61 3.40
C ASN A 402 18.59 -5.19 2.62
N ALA A 403 17.64 -5.85 3.30
CA ALA A 403 16.42 -6.36 2.67
C ALA A 403 15.53 -5.23 2.12
N THR A 404 15.36 -4.15 2.87
CA THR A 404 14.60 -2.96 2.45
C THR A 404 15.30 -2.22 1.31
N ASN A 405 16.63 -2.12 1.33
CA ASN A 405 17.41 -1.59 0.20
C ASN A 405 17.28 -2.48 -1.05
N ALA A 406 17.24 -3.81 -0.90
CA ALA A 406 17.00 -4.73 -2.01
C ALA A 406 15.57 -4.58 -2.58
N ALA A 407 14.55 -4.43 -1.75
CA ALA A 407 13.17 -4.17 -2.19
C ALA A 407 13.05 -2.81 -2.93
N VAL A 408 13.71 -1.76 -2.43
CA VAL A 408 13.76 -0.45 -3.09
C VAL A 408 14.45 -0.52 -4.45
N ALA A 409 15.57 -1.24 -4.56
CA ALA A 409 16.25 -1.46 -5.84
C ALA A 409 15.46 -2.38 -6.79
N HIS A 410 14.71 -3.35 -6.25
CA HIS A 410 13.81 -4.20 -7.03
C HIS A 410 12.67 -3.38 -7.65
N LEU A 411 11.99 -2.53 -6.87
CA LEU A 411 10.93 -1.67 -7.40
C LEU A 411 11.44 -0.61 -8.39
N ASP A 412 12.67 -0.12 -8.25
CA ASP A 412 13.29 0.72 -9.29
C ASP A 412 13.43 -0.04 -10.63
N GLY A 413 13.85 -1.31 -10.57
CA GLY A 413 13.90 -2.20 -11.73
C GLY A 413 12.53 -2.52 -12.33
N VAL A 414 11.53 -2.80 -11.49
CA VAL A 414 10.13 -3.05 -11.90
C VAL A 414 9.52 -1.83 -12.59
N VAL A 415 9.64 -0.63 -11.98
CA VAL A 415 9.15 0.61 -12.61
C VAL A 415 9.96 0.93 -13.87
N GLY A 416 11.26 0.62 -13.89
CA GLY A 416 12.09 0.68 -15.10
C GLY A 416 11.53 -0.17 -16.25
N ALA A 417 11.20 -1.44 -15.99
CA ALA A 417 10.62 -2.35 -16.97
C ALA A 417 9.21 -1.93 -17.41
N LEU A 418 8.39 -1.44 -16.49
CA LEU A 418 7.06 -0.88 -16.77
C LEU A 418 7.17 0.33 -17.72
N LEU A 419 8.09 1.26 -17.44
CA LEU A 419 8.32 2.43 -18.29
C LEU A 419 8.89 2.05 -19.65
N ASP A 420 9.90 1.17 -19.71
CA ASP A 420 10.51 0.73 -20.97
C ASP A 420 9.48 0.02 -21.88
N ALA A 421 8.55 -0.74 -21.30
CA ALA A 421 7.49 -1.42 -22.05
C ALA A 421 6.36 -0.47 -22.49
N PHE A 422 5.93 0.48 -21.64
CA PHE A 422 4.97 1.50 -22.05
C PHE A 422 5.56 2.48 -23.10
N ASP A 423 6.85 2.81 -23.05
CA ASP A 423 7.53 3.59 -24.08
C ASP A 423 7.59 2.85 -25.44
N ALA A 424 7.73 1.53 -25.42
CA ALA A 424 7.75 0.70 -26.63
C ALA A 424 6.37 0.49 -27.26
N HIS A 425 5.30 0.40 -26.44
CA HIS A 425 3.99 -0.08 -26.88
C HIS A 425 2.84 0.93 -26.73
N ALA A 426 2.94 1.86 -25.78
CA ALA A 426 1.90 2.84 -25.46
C ALA A 426 2.49 4.25 -25.14
N PRO A 427 3.37 4.82 -25.97
CA PRO A 427 4.11 6.07 -25.66
C PRO A 427 3.24 7.34 -25.55
N HIS A 428 1.92 7.20 -25.72
CA HIS A 428 0.93 8.26 -25.52
C HIS A 428 0.34 8.29 -24.09
N VAL A 429 0.72 7.34 -23.23
CA VAL A 429 0.22 7.22 -21.84
C VAL A 429 0.97 8.18 -20.91
N ASN A 430 0.24 8.80 -19.99
CA ASN A 430 0.79 9.60 -18.89
C ASN A 430 0.95 8.72 -17.66
N VAL A 431 2.18 8.46 -17.24
CA VAL A 431 2.51 7.62 -16.07
C VAL A 431 2.73 8.51 -14.85
N VAL A 432 1.95 8.27 -13.80
CA VAL A 432 2.04 8.95 -12.50
C VAL A 432 2.48 7.91 -11.47
N VAL A 433 3.64 8.12 -10.83
CA VAL A 433 4.17 7.24 -9.79
C VAL A 433 4.07 7.95 -8.44
N VAL A 434 3.38 7.31 -7.50
CA VAL A 434 3.15 7.80 -6.14
C VAL A 434 3.59 6.78 -5.10
N SER A 435 3.66 7.24 -3.85
CA SER A 435 3.32 6.39 -2.71
C SER A 435 2.27 7.09 -1.86
N ASP A 436 1.77 6.38 -0.88
CA ASP A 436 0.72 6.78 0.04
C ASP A 436 1.27 7.30 1.37
N HIS A 437 2.38 6.73 1.86
CA HIS A 437 3.15 7.23 3.00
C HIS A 437 4.64 6.85 2.91
N GLY A 438 5.43 7.42 3.83
CA GLY A 438 6.79 6.95 4.14
C GLY A 438 6.83 5.93 5.29
N MET A 439 7.98 5.82 5.95
CA MET A 439 8.25 4.84 7.01
C MET A 439 9.35 5.33 7.97
N ALA A 440 9.25 4.99 9.26
CA ALA A 440 10.23 5.25 10.32
C ALA A 440 10.77 3.94 10.93
N ASP A 441 11.97 3.98 11.52
CA ASP A 441 12.53 2.85 12.28
C ASP A 441 11.96 2.84 13.70
N SER A 442 11.26 1.77 14.07
CA SER A 442 10.80 1.58 15.45
C SER A 442 11.91 0.97 16.33
N SER A 443 11.66 0.80 17.63
CA SER A 443 12.61 0.14 18.53
C SER A 443 11.91 -0.39 19.79
N PRO A 444 12.36 -1.53 20.35
CA PRO A 444 11.86 -2.03 21.64
C PRO A 444 12.25 -1.11 22.81
N ASP A 445 13.20 -0.18 22.63
CA ASP A 445 13.60 0.80 23.64
C ASP A 445 12.81 2.10 23.56
N ARG A 446 12.04 2.31 22.48
CA ARG A 446 11.25 3.52 22.23
C ARG A 446 9.75 3.24 22.38
N LEU A 447 9.39 2.59 23.49
CA LEU A 447 8.00 2.21 23.80
C LEU A 447 7.38 3.17 24.80
N VAL A 448 6.33 3.86 24.37
CA VAL A 448 5.40 4.63 25.22
C VAL A 448 4.42 3.64 25.84
N SER A 449 4.70 3.20 27.06
CA SER A 449 3.81 2.34 27.84
C SER A 449 2.62 3.12 28.40
N LEU A 450 1.45 2.48 28.54
CA LEU A 450 0.25 3.08 29.14
C LEU A 450 -0.02 2.58 30.57
N ALA A 451 0.32 1.32 30.90
CA ALA A 451 -0.04 0.68 32.18
C ALA A 451 0.34 1.46 33.46
N PRO A 452 1.49 2.16 33.58
CA PRO A 452 1.80 2.98 34.76
C PRO A 452 0.87 4.19 34.97
N TRP A 453 0.02 4.53 33.99
CA TRP A 453 -0.88 5.68 34.02
C TRP A 453 -2.36 5.31 33.81
N VAL A 454 -2.65 4.28 33.02
CA VAL A 454 -4.01 3.81 32.69
C VAL A 454 -4.05 2.29 32.78
N ASP A 455 -4.93 1.76 33.64
CA ASP A 455 -5.15 0.33 33.79
C ASP A 455 -5.67 -0.30 32.47
N PRO A 456 -5.05 -1.37 31.93
CA PRO A 456 -5.56 -2.09 30.76
C PRO A 456 -7.01 -2.60 30.88
N ALA A 457 -7.54 -2.76 32.10
CA ALA A 457 -8.95 -3.08 32.33
C ALA A 457 -9.89 -1.89 32.04
N ASP A 458 -9.41 -0.64 32.18
CA ASP A 458 -10.24 0.57 32.12
C ASP A 458 -10.69 0.98 30.71
N TYR A 459 -10.20 0.31 29.66
CA TYR A 459 -10.47 0.68 28.27
C TYR A 459 -10.63 -0.50 27.31
N THR A 460 -10.95 -0.16 26.07
CA THR A 460 -10.86 -1.00 24.87
C THR A 460 -10.15 -0.21 23.77
N TRP A 461 -9.66 -0.90 22.74
CA TRP A 461 -8.85 -0.31 21.67
C TRP A 461 -9.11 -1.01 20.34
N THR A 462 -8.75 -0.37 19.21
CA THR A 462 -9.04 -0.88 17.85
C THR A 462 -7.84 -0.86 16.88
N ASP A 463 -6.85 0.01 17.11
CA ASP A 463 -5.59 0.08 16.35
C ASP A 463 -4.45 0.40 17.33
N ASN A 464 -3.23 -0.07 17.07
CA ASN A 464 -2.06 0.13 17.95
C ASN A 464 -0.71 0.17 17.22
N ARG A 465 0.16 1.10 17.65
CA ARG A 465 1.52 1.39 17.17
C ARG A 465 1.58 1.97 15.74
N PRO A 466 2.04 3.23 15.54
CA PRO A 466 2.30 4.30 16.50
C PRO A 466 1.04 5.12 16.84
N LEU A 467 0.00 5.02 16.02
CA LEU A 467 -1.36 5.48 16.35
C LEU A 467 -1.97 4.49 17.33
N PHE A 468 -2.73 4.97 18.31
CA PHE A 468 -3.46 4.12 19.24
C PHE A 468 -4.82 4.77 19.54
N PHE A 469 -5.89 4.04 19.27
CA PHE A 469 -7.26 4.47 19.56
C PHE A 469 -7.76 3.83 20.84
N LEU A 470 -8.26 4.65 21.77
CA LEU A 470 -8.63 4.21 23.12
C LEU A 470 -10.03 4.71 23.48
N GLU A 471 -10.95 3.75 23.69
CA GLU A 471 -12.29 4.01 24.20
C GLU A 471 -12.36 3.56 25.67
N PRO A 472 -12.57 4.48 26.64
CA PRO A 472 -12.77 4.10 28.03
C PRO A 472 -13.97 3.17 28.21
N ARG A 473 -13.93 2.29 29.21
CA ARG A 473 -15.13 1.58 29.68
C ARG A 473 -16.05 2.53 30.45
N ARG A 474 -17.34 2.21 30.42
CA ARG A 474 -18.39 2.94 31.15
C ARG A 474 -18.03 3.08 32.63
N GLY A 475 -18.01 4.31 33.14
CA GLY A 475 -17.64 4.64 34.52
C GLY A 475 -16.13 4.73 34.79
N ARG A 476 -15.28 4.56 33.77
CA ARG A 476 -13.81 4.67 33.85
C ARG A 476 -13.26 5.85 33.03
N GLU A 477 -14.12 6.58 32.32
CA GLU A 477 -13.79 7.72 31.45
C GLU A 477 -12.90 8.74 32.16
N ASP A 478 -13.25 9.04 33.41
CA ASP A 478 -12.59 10.08 34.20
C ASP A 478 -11.26 9.61 34.85
N ALA A 479 -11.11 8.30 35.06
CA ALA A 479 -9.85 7.69 35.46
C ALA A 479 -8.88 7.66 34.27
N VAL A 480 -9.32 7.13 33.12
CA VAL A 480 -8.57 7.12 31.85
C VAL A 480 -8.13 8.53 31.46
N ARG A 481 -9.02 9.52 31.52
CA ARG A 481 -8.71 10.94 31.21
C ARG A 481 -7.58 11.50 32.08
N ARG A 482 -7.59 11.22 33.39
CA ARG A 482 -6.50 11.65 34.30
C ARG A 482 -5.19 10.91 34.01
N GLY A 483 -5.28 9.59 33.80
CA GLY A 483 -4.13 8.76 33.45
C GLY A 483 -3.45 9.22 32.17
N LEU A 484 -4.20 9.35 31.09
CA LEU A 484 -3.70 9.85 29.80
C LEU A 484 -3.06 11.24 29.90
N ALA A 485 -3.62 12.15 30.69
CA ALA A 485 -3.03 13.46 30.93
C ALA A 485 -1.69 13.38 31.69
N ALA A 486 -1.58 12.50 32.68
CA ALA A 486 -0.34 12.26 33.42
C ALA A 486 0.72 11.53 32.56
N GLY A 487 0.29 10.58 31.71
CA GLY A 487 1.15 9.88 30.75
C GLY A 487 1.70 10.85 29.69
N ALA A 488 0.84 11.68 29.10
CA ALA A 488 1.26 12.73 28.16
C ALA A 488 2.24 13.73 28.79
N ALA A 489 2.02 14.11 30.06
CA ALA A 489 2.94 14.99 30.79
C ALA A 489 4.29 14.31 31.11
N THR A 490 4.33 12.98 31.25
CA THR A 490 5.56 12.22 31.55
C THR A 490 6.37 11.92 30.28
N TRP A 491 5.70 11.45 29.23
CA TRP A 491 6.31 11.12 27.93
C TRP A 491 6.58 12.37 27.07
N GLY A 492 5.91 13.49 27.35
CA GLY A 492 6.19 14.80 26.77
C GLY A 492 6.14 14.80 25.23
N ALA A 493 7.28 15.08 24.59
CA ALA A 493 7.36 15.11 23.12
C ALA A 493 7.14 13.74 22.45
N HIS A 494 7.25 12.63 23.19
CA HIS A 494 7.15 11.26 22.65
C HIS A 494 5.71 10.74 22.52
N LEU A 495 4.74 11.35 23.22
CA LEU A 495 3.33 10.98 23.17
C LEU A 495 2.45 12.22 23.00
N ARG A 496 1.70 12.29 21.90
CA ARG A 496 0.59 13.23 21.75
C ARG A 496 -0.71 12.53 22.08
N VAL A 497 -1.56 13.15 22.89
CA VAL A 497 -2.92 12.68 23.20
C VAL A 497 -3.90 13.80 22.95
N PHE A 498 -5.02 13.48 22.30
CA PHE A 498 -6.15 14.39 22.13
C PHE A 498 -7.46 13.60 22.19
N ALA A 499 -8.55 14.28 22.58
CA ALA A 499 -9.88 13.73 22.43
C ALA A 499 -10.29 13.80 20.94
N ARG A 500 -11.21 12.92 20.50
CA ARG A 500 -11.83 13.04 19.17
C ARG A 500 -12.40 14.44 18.95
N GLY A 501 -12.21 15.01 17.77
CA GLY A 501 -12.60 16.39 17.46
C GLY A 501 -11.74 17.49 18.08
N ALA A 502 -10.70 17.16 18.86
CA ALA A 502 -9.80 18.11 19.53
C ALA A 502 -8.31 17.91 19.17
N GLY A 503 -8.03 17.33 17.99
CA GLY A 503 -6.67 17.24 17.44
C GLY A 503 -6.23 18.54 16.76
N PRO A 504 -4.96 18.64 16.31
CA PRO A 504 -4.50 19.77 15.50
C PRO A 504 -5.27 19.88 14.18
N ASP A 505 -5.89 21.04 13.89
CA ASP A 505 -6.80 21.22 12.75
C ASP A 505 -6.19 20.81 11.40
N ARG A 506 -4.89 21.08 11.22
CA ARG A 506 -4.09 20.69 10.04
C ARG A 506 -4.02 19.18 9.74
N PHE A 507 -4.56 18.34 10.61
CA PHE A 507 -4.73 16.91 10.34
C PHE A 507 -5.95 16.62 9.47
N HIS A 508 -6.96 17.51 9.42
CA HIS A 508 -8.24 17.25 8.77
C HIS A 508 -8.84 15.92 9.23
N TYR A 509 -8.96 15.82 10.56
CA TYR A 509 -9.37 14.65 11.31
C TYR A 509 -10.31 14.99 12.50
N ASN A 510 -10.79 16.23 12.57
CA ASN A 510 -11.65 16.69 13.67
C ASN A 510 -13.14 16.55 13.32
N GLY A 511 -13.50 16.53 12.03
CA GLY A 511 -14.85 16.29 11.53
C GLY A 511 -15.22 14.80 11.39
N VAL A 512 -14.33 13.88 11.78
CA VAL A 512 -14.59 12.43 11.71
C VAL A 512 -15.80 12.08 12.59
N PRO A 513 -16.79 11.29 12.10
CA PRO A 513 -17.93 10.87 12.91
C PRO A 513 -17.50 10.23 14.25
N PRO A 514 -18.04 10.68 15.40
CA PRO A 514 -17.69 10.14 16.72
C PRO A 514 -17.95 8.65 16.91
N SER A 515 -18.72 8.02 16.01
CA SER A 515 -18.93 6.57 15.97
C SER A 515 -17.76 5.79 15.36
N ARG A 516 -16.92 6.45 14.54
CA ARG A 516 -15.75 5.85 13.85
C ARG A 516 -14.41 6.03 14.56
N VAL A 517 -14.31 7.03 15.45
CA VAL A 517 -13.07 7.33 16.19
C VAL A 517 -13.34 7.29 17.70
N PRO A 518 -12.65 6.41 18.45
CA PRO A 518 -12.71 6.36 19.91
C PRO A 518 -12.43 7.68 20.63
N THR A 519 -12.92 7.78 21.86
CA THR A 519 -12.88 9.01 22.68
C THR A 519 -11.48 9.63 22.76
N TRP A 520 -10.43 8.82 22.83
CA TRP A 520 -9.03 9.27 22.83
C TRP A 520 -8.25 8.75 21.63
N VAL A 521 -7.52 9.67 20.99
CA VAL A 521 -6.51 9.37 19.96
C VAL A 521 -5.13 9.68 20.53
N LEU A 522 -4.26 8.68 20.51
CA LEU A 522 -2.88 8.76 20.94
C LEU A 522 -1.99 8.59 19.69
N ILE A 523 -0.93 9.40 19.58
CA ILE A 523 0.09 9.26 18.52
C ILE A 523 1.47 9.27 19.19
N ALA A 524 2.24 8.20 19.03
CA ALA A 524 3.66 8.23 19.37
C ALA A 524 4.47 9.06 18.36
N ALA A 525 5.49 9.75 18.85
CA ALA A 525 6.46 10.44 18.01
C ALA A 525 7.10 9.48 16.99
N PRO A 526 7.62 9.99 15.86
CA PRO A 526 8.44 9.20 14.94
C PRO A 526 9.47 8.35 15.68
N GLU A 527 9.61 7.10 15.25
CA GLU A 527 10.48 6.08 15.86
C GLU A 527 10.02 5.53 17.22
N TRP A 528 8.94 6.03 17.81
CA TRP A 528 8.33 5.52 19.05
C TRP A 528 7.01 4.77 18.79
N SER A 529 6.66 3.84 19.67
CA SER A 529 5.43 3.03 19.60
C SER A 529 4.59 3.18 20.88
N VAL A 530 3.26 3.33 20.78
CA VAL A 530 2.37 3.20 21.96
C VAL A 530 2.08 1.73 22.23
N VAL A 531 2.32 1.27 23.46
CA VAL A 531 2.06 -0.11 23.93
C VAL A 531 1.19 -0.10 25.18
N ARG A 532 0.36 -1.12 25.38
CA ARG A 532 -0.56 -1.17 26.54
C ARG A 532 0.21 -1.32 27.86
N HIS A 533 1.25 -2.14 27.87
CA HIS A 533 2.07 -2.47 29.03
C HIS A 533 3.48 -2.87 28.62
N ASP A 534 4.43 -2.82 29.54
CA ASP A 534 5.85 -3.12 29.27
C ASP A 534 6.09 -4.56 28.79
N GLY A 535 5.22 -5.50 29.18
CA GLY A 535 5.22 -6.87 28.67
C GLY A 535 4.81 -7.04 27.20
N GLU A 536 4.62 -5.95 26.42
CA GLU A 536 4.61 -6.03 24.96
C GLU A 536 5.97 -5.70 24.31
N ARG A 537 7.01 -5.50 25.12
CA ARG A 537 8.42 -5.47 24.71
C ARG A 537 8.87 -6.91 24.42
N PRO A 538 9.62 -7.17 23.34
CA PRO A 538 10.20 -8.49 23.05
C PRO A 538 11.25 -8.87 24.12
N ALA A 539 11.51 -10.17 24.28
CA ALA A 539 12.51 -10.65 25.21
C ALA A 539 13.94 -10.23 24.78
N PRO A 540 14.91 -10.16 25.70
CA PRO A 540 16.29 -9.79 25.36
C PRO A 540 16.90 -10.75 24.32
N GLY A 541 17.15 -10.24 23.11
CA GLY A 541 17.70 -11.00 21.98
C GLY A 541 16.67 -11.32 20.87
N GLU A 542 15.38 -11.16 21.12
CA GLU A 542 14.34 -11.28 20.10
C GLU A 542 14.31 -10.05 19.18
N ALA A 543 13.88 -10.25 17.93
CA ALA A 543 13.63 -9.16 16.99
C ALA A 543 12.33 -8.42 17.35
N TYR A 544 12.34 -7.09 17.25
CA TYR A 544 11.13 -6.28 17.44
C TYR A 544 10.29 -6.23 16.16
N ASP A 545 9.04 -6.69 16.24
CA ASP A 545 8.07 -6.67 15.14
C ASP A 545 6.91 -5.69 15.41
N PRO A 546 6.51 -4.87 14.43
CA PRO A 546 7.23 -4.58 13.19
C PRO A 546 8.42 -3.65 13.45
N ALA A 547 9.57 -3.92 12.83
CA ALA A 547 10.78 -3.11 12.92
C ALA A 547 10.64 -1.74 12.24
N GLY A 548 9.80 -1.62 11.20
CA GLY A 548 9.38 -0.34 10.61
C GLY A 548 7.95 0.04 11.02
N LEU A 549 7.67 1.34 11.19
CA LEU A 549 6.33 1.88 11.44
C LEU A 549 6.01 3.17 10.68
N HIS A 550 4.72 3.35 10.39
CA HIS A 550 4.12 4.52 9.74
C HIS A 550 2.76 4.82 10.42
N GLY A 551 2.07 5.90 10.05
CA GLY A 551 0.89 6.39 10.79
C GLY A 551 1.22 7.44 11.86
N HIS A 552 2.47 7.90 11.92
CA HIS A 552 2.86 9.07 12.73
C HIS A 552 2.28 10.38 12.17
N ASP A 553 2.63 11.50 12.82
CA ASP A 553 2.36 12.86 12.34
C ASP A 553 2.75 13.04 10.86
N ASN A 554 1.77 13.36 10.02
CA ASN A 554 1.89 13.40 8.56
C ASN A 554 2.88 14.46 8.04
N ARG A 555 3.28 15.44 8.85
CA ARG A 555 4.32 16.43 8.51
C ARG A 555 5.75 15.95 8.77
N HIS A 556 5.95 14.80 9.42
CA HIS A 556 7.32 14.36 9.71
C HIS A 556 8.05 13.91 8.42
N PRO A 557 9.32 14.30 8.18
CA PRO A 557 10.04 13.92 6.96
C PRO A 557 10.14 12.41 6.70
N SER A 558 10.06 11.55 7.73
CA SER A 558 10.02 10.10 7.52
C SER A 558 8.70 9.60 6.93
N MET A 559 7.59 10.33 7.10
CA MET A 559 6.26 9.98 6.57
C MET A 559 6.01 10.51 5.15
N ARG A 560 6.94 11.29 4.58
CA ARG A 560 6.76 11.86 3.24
C ARG A 560 6.79 10.79 2.15
N ALA A 561 5.76 10.82 1.32
CA ALA A 561 5.51 9.94 0.20
C ALA A 561 6.23 10.42 -1.08
N LEU A 562 6.21 9.56 -2.11
CA LEU A 562 6.74 9.80 -3.44
C LEU A 562 5.68 10.48 -4.32
N PHE A 563 6.09 11.42 -5.17
CA PHE A 563 5.31 11.87 -6.33
C PHE A 563 6.23 12.19 -7.51
N MET A 564 5.98 11.56 -8.65
CA MET A 564 6.59 11.83 -9.96
C MET A 564 5.57 11.57 -11.08
N ALA A 565 5.66 12.28 -12.20
CA ALA A 565 4.81 12.03 -13.36
C ALA A 565 5.53 12.32 -14.69
N ARG A 566 5.25 11.54 -15.74
CA ARG A 566 5.77 11.77 -17.10
C ARG A 566 4.74 11.35 -18.15
N GLY A 567 4.74 12.01 -19.31
CA GLY A 567 3.82 11.68 -20.40
C GLY A 567 3.72 12.81 -21.42
N PRO A 568 3.03 12.61 -22.56
CA PRO A 568 2.90 13.61 -23.61
C PRO A 568 2.15 14.88 -23.17
N ALA A 569 1.32 14.81 -22.13
CA ALA A 569 0.58 15.95 -21.61
C ALA A 569 1.35 16.72 -20.51
N ILE A 570 2.48 16.19 -20.02
CA ILE A 570 3.19 16.67 -18.83
C ILE A 570 4.50 17.35 -19.25
N ARG A 571 4.77 18.54 -18.70
CA ARG A 571 6.01 19.28 -18.98
C ARG A 571 7.23 18.53 -18.43
N PRO A 572 8.28 18.28 -19.25
CA PRO A 572 9.48 17.60 -18.80
C PRO A 572 10.34 18.48 -17.88
N GLY A 573 11.05 17.86 -16.93
CA GLY A 573 11.93 18.54 -15.97
C GLY A 573 11.21 19.46 -14.98
N GLY A 574 9.91 19.28 -14.76
CA GLY A 574 9.09 20.10 -13.89
C GLY A 574 9.33 19.81 -12.39
N VAL A 575 9.32 20.86 -11.58
CA VAL A 575 9.20 20.76 -10.12
C VAL A 575 7.78 21.17 -9.74
N ILE A 576 7.12 20.37 -8.92
CA ILE A 576 5.87 20.77 -8.26
C ILE A 576 6.06 20.83 -6.74
N GLU A 577 5.73 21.99 -6.19
CA GLU A 577 5.66 22.27 -4.76
C GLU A 577 4.36 23.06 -4.55
N ALA A 578 3.44 22.55 -3.74
CA ALA A 578 2.24 23.31 -3.39
C ALA A 578 2.65 24.43 -2.42
N PRO A 579 2.38 25.72 -2.72
CA PRO A 579 2.64 26.79 -1.76
C PRO A 579 1.66 26.69 -0.58
N PRO A 580 1.99 27.27 0.59
CA PRO A 580 1.09 27.32 1.74
C PRO A 580 -0.28 27.90 1.39
N VAL A 581 -1.35 27.41 2.03
CA VAL A 581 -2.72 27.81 1.67
C VAL A 581 -2.94 29.30 1.96
N VAL A 582 -2.95 30.12 0.90
CA VAL A 582 -3.44 31.50 0.97
C VAL A 582 -4.98 31.44 0.95
N PRO A 583 -5.69 31.85 2.02
CA PRO A 583 -7.14 31.70 2.09
C PRO A 583 -7.84 32.64 1.09
N VAL A 584 -8.47 32.04 0.07
CA VAL A 584 -9.44 32.74 -0.79
C VAL A 584 -10.68 33.08 0.04
N ALA A 585 -11.19 34.30 -0.11
CA ALA A 585 -12.20 34.86 0.79
C ALA A 585 -13.59 34.19 0.66
N VAL A 586 -13.82 33.17 1.49
CA VAL A 586 -15.14 32.60 1.78
C VAL A 586 -15.31 32.65 3.31
N PRO A 587 -16.47 33.08 3.86
CA PRO A 587 -16.66 33.21 5.30
C PRO A 587 -16.95 31.86 5.97
N VAL A 588 -15.90 31.03 6.08
CA VAL A 588 -15.80 29.88 7.00
C VAL A 588 -14.55 30.11 7.86
N GLU A 589 -14.54 29.59 9.09
CA GLU A 589 -13.58 30.01 10.12
C GLU A 589 -12.11 29.65 9.80
N ARG A 590 -11.19 30.47 10.30
CA ARG A 590 -9.78 30.50 9.83
C ARG A 590 -8.99 29.24 10.21
N PRO A 591 -8.24 28.62 9.28
CA PRO A 591 -7.15 27.72 9.65
C PRO A 591 -5.98 28.49 10.30
N PRO A 592 -5.18 27.84 11.18
CA PRO A 592 -4.08 28.49 11.92
C PRO A 592 -2.84 28.81 11.07
N ALA A 593 -2.14 29.89 11.44
CA ALA A 593 -1.12 30.55 10.62
C ALA A 593 0.30 29.95 10.72
N ASN A 594 0.46 28.63 10.51
CA ASN A 594 1.75 27.94 10.56
C ASN A 594 1.86 26.82 9.49
N ASP A 595 1.65 27.20 8.24
CA ASP A 595 1.46 26.29 7.09
C ASP A 595 2.68 26.21 6.14
N ASN A 596 3.86 26.62 6.61
CA ASN A 596 5.04 26.93 5.77
C ASN A 596 5.78 25.71 5.15
N ASP A 597 5.27 24.48 5.22
CA ASP A 597 5.89 23.35 4.51
C ASP A 597 5.29 23.26 3.11
N ALA A 598 5.90 23.97 2.16
CA ALA A 598 5.46 24.04 0.76
C ALA A 598 5.69 22.71 0.00
N SER A 599 5.12 21.62 0.50
CA SER A 599 5.17 20.27 -0.06
C SER A 599 3.82 19.94 -0.68
N LEU A 600 3.83 19.24 -1.81
CA LEU A 600 2.60 18.77 -2.46
C LEU A 600 1.81 17.88 -1.48
N ALA A 601 0.52 18.11 -1.28
CA ALA A 601 -0.34 17.24 -0.49
C ALA A 601 -1.02 16.16 -1.37
N ASN A 602 -1.21 14.95 -0.85
CA ASN A 602 -1.77 13.84 -1.65
C ASN A 602 -3.26 14.00 -2.04
N ILE A 603 -4.02 14.86 -1.35
CA ILE A 603 -5.37 15.30 -1.76
C ILE A 603 -5.41 15.94 -3.16
N GLU A 604 -4.30 16.54 -3.62
CA GLU A 604 -4.25 17.24 -4.92
C GLU A 604 -4.24 16.26 -6.11
N ILE A 605 -3.85 15.00 -5.88
CA ILE A 605 -3.59 14.01 -6.94
C ILE A 605 -4.87 13.64 -7.70
N TYR A 606 -6.01 13.52 -7.03
CA TYR A 606 -7.29 13.24 -7.70
C TYR A 606 -7.64 14.28 -8.77
N SER A 607 -7.47 15.57 -8.45
CA SER A 607 -7.75 16.66 -9.40
C SER A 607 -6.73 16.68 -10.54
N PHE A 608 -5.46 16.32 -10.31
CA PHE A 608 -4.47 16.14 -11.38
C PHE A 608 -4.82 14.98 -12.32
N LEU A 609 -5.24 13.83 -11.78
CA LEU A 609 -5.70 12.68 -12.57
C LEU A 609 -6.93 13.05 -13.43
N ALA A 610 -7.86 13.82 -12.87
CA ALA A 610 -9.04 14.29 -13.60
C ALA A 610 -8.69 15.30 -14.73
N MET A 611 -7.71 16.19 -14.53
CA MET A 611 -7.16 17.05 -15.60
C MET A 611 -6.56 16.20 -16.73
N LEU A 612 -5.71 15.22 -16.40
CA LEU A 612 -5.06 14.35 -17.37
C LEU A 612 -6.09 13.52 -18.18
N LEU A 613 -7.13 13.00 -17.52
CA LEU A 613 -8.24 12.29 -18.16
C LEU A 613 -9.21 13.21 -18.91
N ASN A 614 -9.11 14.54 -18.74
CA ASN A 614 -10.07 15.54 -19.22
C ASN A 614 -11.52 15.23 -18.80
N VAL A 615 -11.75 15.00 -17.50
CA VAL A 615 -13.07 14.71 -16.92
C VAL A 615 -13.42 15.69 -15.78
N PRO A 616 -14.70 16.05 -15.57
CA PRO A 616 -15.12 16.85 -14.42
C PRO A 616 -14.93 16.09 -13.11
N THR A 617 -14.34 16.74 -12.10
CA THR A 617 -14.12 16.19 -10.75
C THR A 617 -15.44 16.11 -9.97
N ALA A 618 -15.54 15.17 -9.03
CA ALA A 618 -16.47 15.30 -7.91
C ALA A 618 -15.96 16.37 -6.91
N PRO A 619 -16.82 16.92 -6.04
CA PRO A 619 -16.40 17.78 -4.94
C PRO A 619 -15.34 17.08 -4.07
N ASN A 620 -14.18 17.74 -3.89
CA ASN A 620 -13.02 17.20 -3.19
C ASN A 620 -12.22 18.32 -2.50
N ASN A 621 -11.17 17.97 -1.74
CA ASN A 621 -10.39 18.91 -0.92
C ASN A 621 -9.15 19.51 -1.62
N ALA A 622 -8.84 19.15 -2.87
CA ALA A 622 -7.71 19.71 -3.62
C ALA A 622 -7.78 21.25 -3.71
N THR A 623 -6.69 21.94 -3.36
CA THR A 623 -6.66 23.40 -3.24
C THR A 623 -6.59 24.09 -4.60
N ALA A 624 -7.10 25.32 -4.69
CA ALA A 624 -6.98 26.13 -5.90
C ALA A 624 -5.50 26.37 -6.30
N ALA A 625 -4.59 26.41 -5.34
CA ALA A 625 -3.16 26.55 -5.57
C ALA A 625 -2.50 25.27 -6.12
N GLY A 626 -2.82 24.10 -5.55
CA GLY A 626 -2.36 22.81 -6.06
C GLY A 626 -2.92 22.51 -7.45
N GLN A 627 -4.20 22.78 -7.68
CA GLN A 627 -4.83 22.66 -8.99
C GLN A 627 -4.19 23.60 -10.03
N ALA A 628 -3.88 24.85 -9.68
CA ALA A 628 -3.18 25.78 -10.58
C ALA A 628 -1.75 25.31 -10.89
N ALA A 629 -0.99 24.86 -9.88
CA ALA A 629 0.36 24.32 -10.07
C ALA A 629 0.38 23.09 -10.99
N PHE A 630 -0.65 22.23 -10.90
CA PHE A 630 -0.82 21.10 -11.82
C PHE A 630 -1.25 21.53 -13.23
N ALA A 631 -2.16 22.50 -13.38
CA ALA A 631 -2.56 23.04 -14.68
C ALA A 631 -1.37 23.68 -15.43
N ASP A 632 -0.51 24.42 -14.71
CA ASP A 632 0.74 24.98 -15.22
C ASP A 632 1.84 23.94 -15.47
N ALA A 633 1.71 22.73 -14.92
CA ALA A 633 2.63 21.62 -15.21
C ALA A 633 2.27 20.84 -16.50
N LEU A 634 1.16 21.18 -17.16
CA LEU A 634 0.67 20.49 -18.37
C LEU A 634 1.00 21.23 -19.68
N TYR A 635 0.98 20.50 -20.79
CA TYR A 635 1.23 21.03 -22.13
C TYR A 635 0.17 20.55 -23.15
N PRO A 636 -0.63 21.46 -23.75
CA PRO A 636 -0.80 22.87 -23.34
C PRO A 636 -1.31 22.96 -21.88
N PRO A 637 -1.23 24.14 -21.22
CA PRO A 637 -1.85 24.33 -19.91
C PRO A 637 -3.31 23.86 -19.92
N ALA A 638 -3.68 23.02 -18.96
CA ALA A 638 -5.07 22.58 -18.84
C ALA A 638 -5.94 23.70 -18.24
N PRO A 639 -7.24 23.78 -18.59
CA PRO A 639 -8.18 24.52 -17.75
C PRO A 639 -8.28 23.83 -16.38
N LEU A 640 -8.54 24.61 -15.33
CA LEU A 640 -8.86 24.04 -14.01
C LEU A 640 -10.06 23.07 -14.12
N PRO A 641 -10.04 21.94 -13.41
CA PRO A 641 -11.09 20.94 -13.51
C PRO A 641 -12.42 21.53 -13.07
N ARG A 642 -13.46 21.31 -13.87
CA ARG A 642 -14.83 21.66 -13.48
C ARG A 642 -15.31 20.66 -12.45
N VAL A 643 -15.84 21.15 -11.34
CA VAL A 643 -16.65 20.31 -10.44
C VAL A 643 -17.93 19.92 -11.16
N ALA A 644 -18.36 18.67 -11.05
CA ALA A 644 -19.67 18.22 -11.51
C ALA A 644 -20.79 18.94 -10.73
N ALA A 645 -21.90 19.21 -11.44
CA ALA A 645 -23.08 19.87 -10.89
C ALA A 645 -24.02 18.87 -10.19
#